data_AF-A0A0Q4RNZ6-F1
#
_entry.id   AF-A0A0Q4RNZ6-F1
#
_cell.length_a   1.000
_cell.length_b   1.000
_cell.length_c   1.000
_cell.angle_alpha   90.00
_cell.angle_beta   90.00
_cell.angle_gamma   90.00
#
_symmetry.space_group_name_H-M   'P 1'
#
loop_
_entity.id
_entity.type
_entity.pdbx_description
1 polymer ?
#
loop_
_entity_poly.entity_id
_entity_poly.type
_entity_poly.pdbx_seq_one_letter_code
_entity_poly.pdbx_strand_id
1 'polypeptide(L)'
;MASQVIPAPMDYAVLLAGAHPELSSPDPVIQTEVNSLINSQTNLLYGLATAISKQGPASSSGGWATIEQIGKLGTNAVYQYTLSSAITSAVGPLIEGTLVLVKQDDNLLNRLWSVQQGVTGAYQPVIPPAAGFQWTADNFQPQCGITVQSVSADPQSKQFQIVLQNSFPAFYSLYTEFLDASGALITLEAGEWTSRLQSGSPFETATLKFIGLVPPTLGIAGMPAAAQQTTQSFQIPSAAVSVRLTFGTLGALGWNSVANPLPFFFSAVLGYAVPWIMKSAGEYTSATAAWYYELFSDSGIVMELEKTAGILSSAVSTLDAINLLCAQTGKLLFGGSLPKLLAALRLKYKDDVLIQAAQSTYWPLAGMLSSLQSGAVSGVVETLSVPATFAQVYSMNMIVVSTVEVYPDPAHGTWPLTAASYTVKWTGNGDVQTESGLINGIWSDPLLKSSFANVPHNAAVSAQAFIYDASGALVGQGEASGIASSTLSIVIQENAPAAAAKGYRQTMALAFSPEAGFNWQPATEADPSTIASLDCSNVGTNLCQLTGISFNAAASALVYGWRASGQTCAPCSGGGAGAQMYRLQAISVSSSPAHSLKPASCGFYTMTTIAAGHNCDNNLFFDTRTEPYALRNIALGDAGVFQFPTGTCRGYLTLSTVDDLTAHPAGFAAAVSTAASMLQIVQLSAQPVADSAAPGPYSVGGVGTRPGLMQQPVAVAAAPDGTLIVLEAGNKRLQAFDVFGNSQNYFAMSPVLQLRQTSGISYIDLDIDVDGNMYVLSYSGGGNQASQYLLDVYSWQGALLSSTEGVNAAKIAVDEWRNLYALDYSLMQGPQGDTSPAIRVWTPITT
;
A
#
# COMPACT_ATOMS: atom_id res chain seq x y z
N MET A 1 -49.55 -27.93 4.05
CA MET A 1 -48.14 -28.06 4.48
C MET A 1 -47.38 -28.75 3.37
N ALA A 2 -46.76 -28.00 2.46
CA ALA A 2 -45.79 -28.59 1.55
C ALA A 2 -44.57 -28.98 2.39
N SER A 3 -44.05 -30.19 2.20
CA SER A 3 -42.84 -30.65 2.89
C SER A 3 -41.69 -29.71 2.54
N GLN A 4 -41.28 -28.83 3.47
CA GLN A 4 -40.01 -28.14 3.34
C GLN A 4 -38.93 -29.21 3.38
N VAL A 5 -38.26 -29.40 2.24
CA VAL A 5 -37.05 -30.22 2.14
C VAL A 5 -36.05 -29.58 3.10
N ILE A 6 -35.65 -30.30 4.14
CA ILE A 6 -34.60 -29.84 5.06
C ILE A 6 -33.31 -29.78 4.22
N PRO A 7 -32.67 -28.60 4.06
CA PRO A 7 -31.46 -28.49 3.27
C PRO A 7 -30.37 -29.41 3.81
N ALA A 8 -29.64 -30.06 2.91
CA ALA A 8 -28.52 -30.91 3.28
C ALA A 8 -27.38 -30.05 3.87
N PRO A 9 -26.46 -30.63 4.68
CA PRO A 9 -25.28 -29.91 5.16
C PRO A 9 -24.46 -29.25 4.03
N MET A 10 -24.48 -29.84 2.84
CA MET A 10 -23.86 -29.28 1.64
C MET A 10 -24.51 -27.98 1.18
N ASP A 11 -25.84 -27.90 1.18
CA ASP A 11 -26.57 -26.71 0.78
C ASP A 11 -26.26 -25.54 1.72
N TYR A 12 -26.18 -25.81 3.03
CA TYR A 12 -25.75 -24.82 4.02
C TYR A 12 -24.29 -24.39 3.82
N ALA A 13 -23.39 -25.31 3.49
CA ALA A 13 -21.99 -24.98 3.24
C ALA A 13 -21.84 -24.00 2.06
N VAL A 14 -22.56 -24.23 0.96
CA VAL A 14 -22.58 -23.31 -0.19
C VAL A 14 -23.19 -21.96 0.18
N LEU A 15 -24.32 -21.95 0.90
CA LEU A 15 -24.98 -20.71 1.31
C LEU A 15 -24.12 -19.87 2.25
N LEU A 16 -23.42 -20.49 3.21
CA LEU A 16 -22.56 -19.79 4.17
C LEU A 16 -21.32 -19.20 3.50
N ALA A 17 -20.67 -19.95 2.60
CA ALA A 17 -19.54 -19.43 1.83
C ALA A 17 -19.98 -18.26 0.92
N GLY A 18 -21.10 -18.43 0.22
CA GLY A 18 -21.68 -17.40 -0.65
C GLY A 18 -22.40 -16.27 0.08
N ALA A 19 -22.32 -16.20 1.42
CA ALA A 19 -22.88 -15.11 2.21
C ALA A 19 -21.96 -13.90 2.32
N HIS A 20 -20.64 -14.09 2.17
CA HIS A 20 -19.68 -13.01 2.26
C HIS A 20 -20.07 -11.84 1.32
N PRO A 21 -19.98 -10.56 1.74
CA PRO A 21 -20.43 -9.42 0.94
C PRO A 21 -19.84 -9.33 -0.47
N GLU A 22 -18.59 -9.76 -0.63
CA GLU A 22 -17.89 -9.79 -1.92
C GLU A 22 -18.17 -11.06 -2.76
N LEU A 23 -18.98 -12.00 -2.24
CA LEU A 23 -19.39 -13.24 -2.91
C LEU A 23 -20.91 -13.33 -3.11
N SER A 24 -21.69 -12.52 -2.39
CA SER A 24 -23.15 -12.55 -2.45
C SER A 24 -23.66 -11.58 -3.51
N SER A 25 -24.64 -12.01 -4.29
CA SER A 25 -25.40 -11.11 -5.17
C SER A 25 -26.89 -11.46 -5.24
N PRO A 26 -27.79 -10.47 -5.29
CA PRO A 26 -29.18 -10.67 -5.66
C PRO A 26 -29.37 -11.06 -7.14
N ASP A 27 -28.38 -10.73 -7.99
CA ASP A 27 -28.43 -11.12 -9.40
C ASP A 27 -28.20 -12.63 -9.54
N PRO A 28 -29.18 -13.40 -10.04
CA PRO A 28 -29.07 -14.85 -10.15
C PRO A 28 -27.95 -15.29 -11.11
N VAL A 29 -27.59 -14.46 -12.10
CA VAL A 29 -26.49 -14.76 -13.03
C VAL A 29 -25.15 -14.69 -12.30
N ILE A 30 -24.90 -13.63 -11.53
CA ILE A 30 -23.69 -13.51 -10.70
C ILE A 30 -23.64 -14.67 -9.70
N GLN A 31 -24.74 -14.89 -8.99
CA GLN A 31 -24.76 -15.87 -7.91
C GLN A 31 -24.55 -17.29 -8.44
N THR A 32 -25.01 -17.61 -9.65
CA THR A 32 -24.76 -18.90 -10.30
C THR A 32 -23.27 -19.10 -10.55
N GLU A 33 -22.57 -18.07 -11.05
CA GLU A 33 -21.12 -18.13 -11.28
C GLU A 33 -20.37 -18.30 -9.95
N VAL A 34 -20.69 -17.50 -8.93
CA VAL A 34 -20.07 -17.65 -7.61
C VAL A 34 -20.31 -19.05 -7.02
N ASN A 35 -21.53 -19.58 -7.14
CA ASN A 35 -21.82 -20.94 -6.68
C ASN A 35 -21.00 -21.98 -7.45
N SER A 36 -20.75 -21.80 -8.74
CA SER A 36 -19.86 -22.66 -9.53
C SER A 36 -18.43 -22.67 -8.95
N LEU A 37 -17.90 -21.48 -8.61
CA LEU A 37 -16.58 -21.32 -7.99
C LEU A 37 -16.50 -21.88 -6.56
N ILE A 38 -17.59 -21.83 -5.78
CA ILE A 38 -17.67 -22.51 -4.48
C ILE A 38 -17.65 -24.03 -4.68
N ASN A 39 -18.44 -24.55 -5.62
CA ASN A 39 -18.56 -25.98 -5.88
C ASN A 39 -17.28 -26.59 -6.47
N SER A 40 -16.43 -25.81 -7.14
CA SER A 40 -15.14 -26.28 -7.65
C SER A 40 -14.13 -26.60 -6.54
N GLN A 41 -14.32 -26.06 -5.34
CA GLN A 41 -13.44 -26.26 -4.17
C GLN A 41 -13.86 -27.47 -3.33
N THR A 42 -13.97 -28.62 -3.99
CA THR A 42 -14.54 -29.88 -3.46
C THR A 42 -14.06 -30.24 -2.05
N ASN A 43 -12.75 -30.18 -1.77
CA ASN A 43 -12.20 -30.58 -0.47
C ASN A 43 -12.60 -29.63 0.67
N LEU A 44 -12.49 -28.32 0.45
CA LEU A 44 -12.87 -27.30 1.44
C LEU A 44 -14.38 -27.33 1.69
N LEU A 45 -15.16 -27.48 0.62
CA LEU A 45 -16.61 -27.59 0.67
C LEU A 45 -17.08 -28.83 1.44
N TYR A 46 -16.52 -30.02 1.16
CA TYR A 46 -16.81 -31.23 1.94
C TYR A 46 -16.37 -31.10 3.40
N GLY A 47 -15.25 -30.43 3.66
CA GLY A 47 -14.77 -30.14 5.01
C GLY A 47 -15.80 -29.35 5.82
N LEU A 48 -16.32 -28.26 5.25
CA LEU A 48 -17.36 -27.44 5.88
C LEU A 48 -18.68 -28.21 6.05
N ALA A 49 -19.15 -28.92 5.02
CA ALA A 49 -20.36 -29.73 5.10
C ALA A 49 -20.25 -30.81 6.20
N THR A 50 -19.06 -31.39 6.37
CA THR A 50 -18.77 -32.35 7.44
C THR A 50 -18.80 -31.67 8.82
N ALA A 51 -18.26 -30.46 8.94
CA ALA A 51 -18.30 -29.69 10.19
C ALA A 51 -19.74 -29.34 10.60
N ILE A 52 -20.59 -28.96 9.64
CA ILE A 52 -22.03 -28.72 9.85
C ILE A 52 -22.71 -30.01 10.30
N SER A 53 -22.49 -31.11 9.58
CA SER A 53 -23.09 -32.42 9.89
C SER A 53 -22.72 -32.91 11.30
N LYS A 54 -21.45 -32.77 11.71
CA LYS A 54 -20.95 -33.18 13.03
C LYS A 54 -21.61 -32.46 14.20
N GLN A 55 -22.02 -31.21 14.03
CA GLN A 55 -22.68 -30.44 15.08
C GLN A 55 -24.17 -30.75 15.23
N GLY A 56 -24.75 -31.47 14.27
CA GLY A 56 -26.17 -31.78 14.25
C GLY A 56 -27.04 -30.57 13.86
N PRO A 57 -28.37 -30.78 13.72
CA PRO A 57 -29.29 -29.77 13.21
C PRO A 57 -29.39 -28.55 14.13
N ALA A 58 -29.73 -27.40 13.55
CA ALA A 58 -29.98 -26.18 14.30
C ALA A 58 -31.18 -26.36 15.25
N SER A 59 -31.05 -25.87 16.48
CA SER A 59 -32.09 -25.95 17.51
C SER A 59 -32.02 -24.75 18.47
N SER A 60 -33.00 -24.61 19.37
CA SER A 60 -32.96 -23.56 20.40
C SER A 60 -31.85 -23.76 21.45
N SER A 61 -31.27 -24.97 21.55
CA SER A 61 -30.27 -25.33 22.57
C SER A 61 -28.87 -25.61 22.02
N GLY A 62 -28.67 -25.59 20.70
CA GLY A 62 -27.38 -25.90 20.07
C GLY A 62 -27.52 -26.42 18.63
N GLY A 63 -26.43 -26.97 18.09
CA GLY A 63 -26.34 -27.43 16.71
C GLY A 63 -25.27 -26.67 15.92
N TRP A 64 -25.25 -26.82 14.59
CA TRP A 64 -24.43 -25.97 13.72
C TRP A 64 -24.81 -24.47 13.83
N ALA A 65 -26.06 -24.20 14.22
CA ALA A 65 -26.55 -22.88 14.61
C ALA A 65 -27.59 -23.00 15.72
N THR A 66 -27.77 -21.92 16.49
CA THR A 66 -28.86 -21.77 17.47
C THR A 66 -30.00 -20.96 16.87
N ILE A 67 -31.24 -21.36 17.16
CA ILE A 67 -32.45 -20.67 16.67
C ILE A 67 -32.94 -19.70 17.74
N GLU A 68 -32.90 -18.40 17.43
CA GLU A 68 -33.32 -17.32 18.34
C GLU A 68 -34.51 -16.55 17.75
N GLN A 69 -35.52 -16.24 18.56
CA GLN A 69 -36.59 -15.34 18.15
C GLN A 69 -36.10 -13.89 18.22
N ILE A 70 -36.14 -13.18 17.09
CA ILE A 70 -35.60 -11.82 16.95
C ILE A 70 -36.69 -10.75 16.80
N GLY A 71 -37.95 -11.14 16.60
CA GLY A 71 -39.04 -10.19 16.40
C GLY A 71 -40.37 -10.82 16.03
N LYS A 72 -41.27 -9.98 15.49
CA LYS A 72 -42.57 -10.39 14.94
C LYS A 72 -42.91 -9.60 13.67
N LEU A 73 -43.52 -10.27 12.69
CA LEU A 73 -44.12 -9.65 11.51
C LEU A 73 -45.62 -10.00 11.48
N GLY A 74 -46.46 -8.98 11.68
CA GLY A 74 -47.87 -9.20 11.98
C GLY A 74 -48.04 -10.03 13.25
N THR A 75 -48.67 -11.19 13.14
CA THR A 75 -48.83 -12.17 14.24
C THR A 75 -47.75 -13.24 14.26
N ASN A 76 -46.90 -13.33 13.25
CA ASN A 76 -45.92 -14.40 13.10
C ASN A 76 -44.61 -14.05 13.81
N ALA A 77 -44.04 -15.02 14.53
CA ALA A 77 -42.71 -14.89 15.12
C ALA A 77 -41.62 -14.96 14.03
N VAL A 78 -40.59 -14.13 14.18
CA VAL A 78 -39.43 -14.08 13.29
C VAL A 78 -38.23 -14.68 14.02
N TYR A 79 -37.50 -15.59 13.36
CA TYR A 79 -36.36 -16.30 13.93
C TYR A 79 -35.08 -16.11 13.11
N GLN A 80 -33.94 -16.21 13.77
CA GLN A 80 -32.59 -16.14 13.20
C GLN A 80 -31.78 -17.41 13.53
N TYR A 81 -30.89 -17.82 12.62
CA TYR A 81 -29.88 -18.86 12.83
C TYR A 81 -28.54 -18.25 13.22
N THR A 82 -28.24 -18.28 14.52
CA THR A 82 -26.97 -17.81 15.08
C THR A 82 -25.91 -18.91 14.99
N LEU A 83 -24.92 -18.74 14.11
CA LEU A 83 -23.89 -19.74 13.82
C LEU A 83 -23.07 -20.06 15.08
N SER A 84 -22.66 -21.32 15.22
CA SER A 84 -21.67 -21.65 16.25
C SER A 84 -20.29 -21.11 15.88
N SER A 85 -19.46 -20.80 16.89
CA SER A 85 -18.08 -20.33 16.67
C SER A 85 -17.25 -21.32 15.84
N ALA A 86 -17.53 -22.62 15.98
CA ALA A 86 -16.91 -23.67 15.19
C ALA A 86 -17.28 -23.58 13.70
N ILE A 87 -18.52 -23.21 13.35
CA ILE A 87 -18.91 -22.99 11.95
C ILE A 87 -18.32 -21.69 11.41
N THR A 88 -18.35 -20.61 12.18
CA THR A 88 -17.72 -19.33 11.80
C THR A 88 -16.23 -19.51 11.50
N SER A 89 -15.52 -20.33 12.30
CA SER A 89 -14.11 -20.63 12.03
C SER A 89 -13.92 -21.55 10.81
N ALA A 90 -14.81 -22.54 10.64
CA ALA A 90 -14.68 -23.54 9.58
C ALA A 90 -15.00 -23.02 8.17
N VAL A 91 -15.80 -21.94 8.04
CA VAL A 91 -16.17 -21.38 6.73
C VAL A 91 -15.07 -20.49 6.13
N GLY A 92 -14.20 -19.89 6.97
CA GLY A 92 -13.16 -18.95 6.54
C GLY A 92 -12.29 -19.41 5.37
N PRO A 93 -11.67 -20.62 5.42
CA PRO A 93 -10.84 -21.12 4.33
C PRO A 93 -11.57 -21.26 2.98
N LEU A 94 -12.86 -21.64 3.00
CA LEU A 94 -13.66 -21.75 1.77
C LEU A 94 -14.06 -20.39 1.22
N ILE A 95 -14.32 -19.40 2.09
CA ILE A 95 -14.54 -18.01 1.67
C ILE A 95 -13.29 -17.47 0.99
N GLU A 96 -12.12 -17.62 1.63
CA GLU A 96 -10.84 -17.12 1.12
C GLU A 96 -10.51 -17.72 -0.25
N GLY A 97 -10.61 -19.05 -0.40
CA GLY A 97 -10.37 -19.71 -1.68
C GLY A 97 -11.37 -19.28 -2.76
N THR A 98 -12.65 -19.08 -2.41
CA THR A 98 -13.65 -18.56 -3.36
C THR A 98 -13.35 -17.14 -3.79
N LEU A 99 -12.95 -16.27 -2.86
CA LEU A 99 -12.62 -14.88 -3.19
C LEU A 99 -11.44 -14.81 -4.17
N VAL A 100 -10.39 -15.62 -3.97
CA VAL A 100 -9.27 -15.73 -4.92
C VAL A 100 -9.76 -16.09 -6.32
N LEU A 101 -10.70 -17.03 -6.44
CA LEU A 101 -11.28 -17.41 -7.73
C LEU A 101 -12.13 -16.28 -8.33
N VAL A 102 -13.02 -15.67 -7.53
CA VAL A 102 -13.90 -14.57 -7.97
C VAL A 102 -13.09 -13.38 -8.47
N LYS A 103 -12.03 -12.99 -7.75
CA LYS A 103 -11.15 -11.87 -8.12
C LYS A 103 -10.30 -12.16 -9.36
N GLN A 104 -10.34 -13.36 -9.94
CA GLN A 104 -9.64 -13.70 -11.19
C GLN A 104 -10.61 -13.98 -12.35
N ASP A 105 -11.92 -13.92 -12.10
CA ASP A 105 -12.93 -14.15 -13.13
C ASP A 105 -13.35 -12.82 -13.79
N ASP A 106 -12.96 -12.64 -15.05
CA ASP A 106 -13.30 -11.47 -15.86
C ASP A 106 -14.82 -11.30 -16.07
N ASN A 107 -15.63 -12.36 -15.94
CA ASN A 107 -17.10 -12.24 -16.00
C ASN A 107 -17.67 -11.53 -14.77
N LEU A 108 -16.90 -11.47 -13.68
CA LEU A 108 -17.25 -10.82 -12.42
C LEU A 108 -16.57 -9.45 -12.25
N LEU A 109 -15.71 -9.05 -13.20
CA LEU A 109 -15.10 -7.72 -13.25
C LEU A 109 -16.16 -6.62 -13.41
N ASN A 110 -16.03 -5.55 -12.63
CA ASN A 110 -16.99 -4.47 -12.45
C ASN A 110 -18.37 -4.92 -11.93
N ARG A 111 -18.46 -6.16 -11.43
CA ARG A 111 -19.64 -6.70 -10.74
C ARG A 111 -19.34 -6.96 -9.27
N LEU A 112 -18.40 -7.85 -8.98
CA LEU A 112 -17.97 -8.20 -7.61
C LEU A 112 -16.56 -7.72 -7.27
N TRP A 113 -15.82 -7.26 -8.26
CA TRP A 113 -14.47 -6.71 -8.08
C TRP A 113 -14.15 -5.70 -9.17
N SER A 114 -13.17 -4.84 -8.90
CA SER A 114 -12.65 -3.88 -9.88
C SER A 114 -11.16 -3.65 -9.67
N VAL A 115 -10.52 -2.96 -10.61
CA VAL A 115 -9.15 -2.45 -10.42
C VAL A 115 -9.23 -0.94 -10.43
N GLN A 116 -8.91 -0.33 -9.30
CA GLN A 116 -8.68 1.10 -9.24
C GLN A 116 -7.34 1.39 -9.92
N GLN A 117 -7.38 2.24 -10.93
CA GLN A 117 -6.16 2.68 -11.62
C GLN A 117 -5.47 3.74 -10.76
N GLY A 118 -4.19 3.50 -10.45
CA GLY A 118 -3.32 4.52 -9.88
C GLY A 118 -3.13 5.65 -10.89
N VAL A 119 -3.17 6.89 -10.41
CA VAL A 119 -2.93 8.08 -11.24
C VAL A 119 -1.74 8.82 -10.63
N THR A 120 -0.74 9.14 -11.44
CA THR A 120 0.29 10.13 -11.08
C THR A 120 -0.09 11.48 -11.67
N GLY A 121 0.15 12.56 -10.95
CA GLY A 121 -0.07 13.90 -11.49
C GLY A 121 0.07 14.99 -10.45
N ALA A 122 0.37 16.19 -10.94
CA ALA A 122 0.57 17.39 -10.15
C ALA A 122 -0.76 18.04 -9.70
N TYR A 123 -0.64 18.85 -8.64
CA TYR A 123 -1.63 19.83 -8.16
C TYR A 123 -2.70 20.21 -9.20
N GLN A 124 -3.97 19.90 -8.90
CA GLN A 124 -5.08 20.47 -9.66
C GLN A 124 -5.39 21.87 -9.12
N PRO A 125 -5.18 22.94 -9.91
CA PRO A 125 -5.66 24.25 -9.51
C PRO A 125 -7.19 24.23 -9.44
N VAL A 126 -7.74 24.82 -8.39
CA VAL A 126 -9.17 25.09 -8.30
C VAL A 126 -9.55 26.08 -9.41
N ILE A 127 -10.44 25.68 -10.31
CA ILE A 127 -10.98 26.55 -11.37
C ILE A 127 -12.26 27.25 -10.85
N PRO A 128 -12.42 28.59 -10.95
CA PRO A 128 -11.50 29.60 -11.48
C PRO A 128 -10.62 30.28 -10.41
N PRO A 129 -9.42 30.72 -10.78
CA PRO A 129 -8.53 31.42 -9.85
C PRO A 129 -8.92 32.88 -9.61
N ALA A 130 -8.75 33.34 -8.35
CA ALA A 130 -8.73 34.75 -8.02
C ALA A 130 -7.32 35.34 -8.27
N ALA A 131 -7.24 36.59 -8.75
CA ALA A 131 -5.94 37.23 -8.98
C ALA A 131 -5.13 37.35 -7.68
N GLY A 132 -3.89 36.85 -7.68
CA GLY A 132 -2.94 36.95 -6.56
C GLY A 132 -2.91 35.76 -5.60
N PHE A 133 -3.90 34.85 -5.62
CA PHE A 133 -3.92 33.65 -4.79
C PHE A 133 -4.70 32.53 -5.51
N GLN A 134 -4.07 31.38 -5.73
CA GLN A 134 -4.76 30.17 -6.16
C GLN A 134 -4.70 29.15 -5.04
N TRP A 135 -5.86 28.72 -4.53
CA TRP A 135 -5.93 27.60 -3.59
C TRP A 135 -5.34 26.36 -4.25
N THR A 136 -4.38 25.71 -3.59
CA THR A 136 -3.85 24.41 -4.00
C THR A 136 -4.63 23.29 -3.31
N ALA A 137 -5.20 22.37 -4.10
CA ALA A 137 -5.43 21.01 -3.63
C ALA A 137 -4.33 20.15 -4.24
N ASP A 138 -3.63 19.36 -3.43
CA ASP A 138 -2.72 18.34 -3.96
C ASP A 138 -3.52 17.46 -4.94
N ASN A 139 -2.91 16.92 -5.99
CA ASN A 139 -3.61 15.89 -6.76
C ASN A 139 -3.66 14.63 -5.90
N PHE A 140 -4.86 14.27 -5.47
CA PHE A 140 -5.04 13.08 -4.67
C PHE A 140 -5.14 11.90 -5.63
N GLN A 141 -4.06 11.13 -5.71
CA GLN A 141 -4.17 9.76 -6.21
C GLN A 141 -5.34 9.09 -5.51
N PRO A 142 -6.14 8.24 -6.18
CA PRO A 142 -7.26 7.62 -5.51
C PRO A 142 -6.81 6.86 -4.26
N GLN A 143 -7.44 7.09 -3.11
CA GLN A 143 -7.02 6.48 -1.85
C GLN A 143 -8.13 5.59 -1.32
N CYS A 144 -7.83 4.29 -1.14
CA CYS A 144 -8.76 3.34 -0.51
C CYS A 144 -10.15 3.30 -1.18
N GLY A 145 -10.23 3.45 -2.51
CA GLY A 145 -11.52 3.52 -3.23
C GLY A 145 -12.18 4.90 -3.25
N ILE A 146 -11.59 5.94 -2.67
CA ILE A 146 -12.05 7.33 -2.79
C ILE A 146 -11.24 8.07 -3.85
N THR A 147 -11.92 8.60 -4.85
CA THR A 147 -11.34 9.50 -5.85
C THR A 147 -11.88 10.91 -5.63
N VAL A 148 -10.97 11.87 -5.51
CA VAL A 148 -11.30 13.30 -5.49
C VAL A 148 -11.46 13.78 -6.93
N GLN A 149 -12.67 14.11 -7.35
CA GLN A 149 -12.98 14.57 -8.70
C GLN A 149 -12.67 16.05 -8.87
N SER A 150 -12.99 16.85 -7.86
CA SER A 150 -12.60 18.26 -7.78
C SER A 150 -12.68 18.74 -6.34
N VAL A 151 -11.86 19.72 -6.02
CA VAL A 151 -11.91 20.49 -4.76
C VAL A 151 -11.93 21.94 -5.15
N SER A 152 -12.68 22.75 -4.41
CA SER A 152 -12.67 24.19 -4.56
C SER A 152 -12.85 24.89 -3.23
N ALA A 153 -12.29 26.09 -3.11
CA ALA A 153 -12.54 26.96 -1.98
C ALA A 153 -12.54 28.41 -2.42
N ASP A 154 -13.54 29.18 -1.97
CA ASP A 154 -13.61 30.61 -2.22
C ASP A 154 -12.82 31.38 -1.13
N PRO A 155 -11.78 32.14 -1.49
CA PRO A 155 -10.98 32.90 -0.52
C PRO A 155 -11.76 34.00 0.21
N GLN A 156 -12.78 34.56 -0.44
CA GLN A 156 -13.58 35.65 0.11
C GLN A 156 -14.76 35.12 0.93
N SER A 157 -15.54 34.20 0.36
CA SER A 157 -16.70 33.61 1.07
C SER A 157 -16.34 32.46 1.99
N LYS A 158 -15.08 31.99 1.96
CA LYS A 158 -14.59 30.82 2.72
C LYS A 158 -15.40 29.55 2.50
N GLN A 159 -16.13 29.48 1.39
CA GLN A 159 -16.91 28.31 1.02
C GLN A 159 -15.98 27.25 0.43
N PHE A 160 -15.87 26.10 1.09
CA PHE A 160 -15.19 24.91 0.58
C PHE A 160 -16.18 23.97 -0.10
N GLN A 161 -15.77 23.33 -1.18
CA GLN A 161 -16.51 22.29 -1.87
C GLN A 161 -15.56 21.17 -2.31
N ILE A 162 -16.04 19.93 -2.21
CA ILE A 162 -15.34 18.75 -2.69
C ILE A 162 -16.33 17.83 -3.40
N VAL A 163 -15.92 17.31 -4.55
CA VAL A 163 -16.66 16.33 -5.33
C VAL A 163 -15.91 15.01 -5.25
N LEU A 164 -16.58 13.99 -4.74
CA LEU A 164 -16.00 12.69 -4.45
C LEU A 164 -16.69 11.61 -5.29
N GLN A 165 -15.92 10.61 -5.68
CA GLN A 165 -16.41 9.34 -6.18
C GLN A 165 -15.91 8.23 -5.25
N ASN A 166 -16.80 7.34 -4.87
CA ASN A 166 -16.49 6.19 -4.01
C ASN A 166 -16.59 4.90 -4.83
N SER A 167 -15.47 4.38 -5.30
CA SER A 167 -15.36 3.08 -5.97
C SER A 167 -15.25 1.91 -4.97
N PHE A 168 -15.24 2.17 -3.67
CA PHE A 168 -15.25 1.12 -2.67
C PHE A 168 -16.67 0.54 -2.49
N PRO A 169 -16.87 -0.78 -2.33
CA PRO A 169 -18.20 -1.40 -2.21
C PRO A 169 -18.80 -1.27 -0.80
N ALA A 170 -18.65 -0.09 -0.18
CA ALA A 170 -19.19 0.24 1.14
C ALA A 170 -19.36 1.76 1.29
N PHE A 171 -20.12 2.18 2.30
CA PHE A 171 -20.28 3.59 2.64
C PHE A 171 -19.01 4.15 3.28
N TYR A 172 -18.70 5.39 2.95
CA TYR A 172 -17.75 6.21 3.70
C TYR A 172 -18.48 7.28 4.49
N SER A 173 -17.93 7.67 5.64
CA SER A 173 -18.24 8.96 6.28
C SER A 173 -17.14 9.95 5.98
N LEU A 174 -17.52 11.22 5.86
CA LEU A 174 -16.61 12.33 5.67
C LEU A 174 -16.74 13.29 6.85
N TYR A 175 -15.59 13.64 7.43
CA TYR A 175 -15.45 14.60 8.51
C TYR A 175 -14.46 15.69 8.14
N THR A 176 -14.55 16.83 8.82
CA THR A 176 -13.58 17.92 8.72
C THR A 176 -13.05 18.31 10.08
N GLU A 177 -11.75 18.63 10.10
CA GLU A 177 -11.07 19.37 11.14
C GLU A 177 -10.42 20.61 10.51
N PHE A 178 -10.28 21.68 11.28
CA PHE A 178 -9.68 22.93 10.82
C PHE A 178 -8.37 23.16 11.55
N LEU A 179 -7.34 23.57 10.82
CA LEU A 179 -6.00 23.78 11.36
C LEU A 179 -5.56 25.23 11.15
N ASP A 180 -4.94 25.80 12.18
CA ASP A 180 -4.32 27.11 12.10
C ASP A 180 -2.93 27.06 11.44
N ALA A 181 -2.26 28.21 11.31
CA ALA A 181 -0.95 28.33 10.68
C ALA A 181 0.19 27.58 11.41
N SER A 182 -0.02 27.17 12.66
CA SER A 182 0.91 26.32 13.41
C SER A 182 0.64 24.83 13.24
N GLY A 183 -0.44 24.47 12.55
CA GLY A 183 -0.92 23.09 12.43
C GLY A 183 -1.72 22.61 13.65
N ALA A 184 -2.15 23.51 14.54
CA ALA A 184 -2.98 23.17 15.69
C ALA A 184 -4.46 23.10 15.30
N LEU A 185 -5.20 22.17 15.92
CA LEU A 185 -6.64 22.03 15.71
C LEU A 185 -7.41 23.21 16.29
N ILE A 186 -8.31 23.78 15.48
CA ILE A 186 -9.20 24.87 15.87
C ILE A 186 -10.47 24.27 16.48
N THR A 187 -10.82 24.71 17.69
CA THR A 187 -12.13 24.44 18.30
C THR A 187 -13.12 25.50 17.85
N LEU A 188 -14.23 25.08 17.25
CA LEU A 188 -15.23 25.99 16.69
C LEU A 188 -16.09 26.62 17.79
N GLU A 189 -16.37 27.92 17.66
CA GLU A 189 -17.28 28.65 18.53
C GLU A 189 -18.75 28.35 18.21
N ALA A 190 -19.64 28.71 19.15
CA ALA A 190 -21.07 28.51 18.98
C ALA A 190 -21.60 29.33 17.77
N GLY A 191 -22.18 28.63 16.79
CA GLY A 191 -22.73 29.22 15.57
C GLY A 191 -21.80 29.15 14.35
N GLU A 192 -20.53 28.77 14.51
CA GLU A 192 -19.60 28.57 13.38
C GLU A 192 -19.84 27.25 12.64
N TRP A 193 -20.48 26.28 13.29
CA TRP A 193 -20.88 25.00 12.69
C TRP A 193 -22.33 24.68 13.00
N THR A 194 -23.07 24.30 11.96
CA THR A 194 -24.40 23.69 12.11
C THR A 194 -24.25 22.19 11.90
N SER A 195 -24.46 21.41 12.95
CA SER A 195 -24.39 19.95 12.86
C SER A 195 -25.40 19.44 11.84
N ARG A 196 -24.95 18.47 11.03
CA ARG A 196 -25.79 17.75 10.07
C ARG A 196 -26.37 16.45 10.64
N LEU A 197 -26.02 16.16 11.90
CA LEU A 197 -26.50 15.02 12.66
C LEU A 197 -27.69 15.42 13.52
N GLN A 198 -28.39 14.43 14.04
CA GLN A 198 -29.46 14.67 15.01
C GLN A 198 -28.91 15.24 16.32
N SER A 199 -29.75 16.03 17.00
CA SER A 199 -29.42 16.58 18.31
C SER A 199 -29.01 15.47 19.29
N GLY A 200 -27.84 15.61 19.89
CA GLY A 200 -27.28 14.64 20.85
C GLY A 200 -26.54 13.45 20.21
N SER A 201 -26.29 13.49 18.91
CA SER A 201 -25.50 12.47 18.22
C SER A 201 -24.05 12.42 18.75
N PRO A 202 -23.51 11.22 19.06
CA PRO A 202 -22.15 11.07 19.59
C PRO A 202 -21.07 11.13 18.49
N PHE A 203 -21.47 11.28 17.23
CA PHE A 203 -20.58 11.21 16.08
C PHE A 203 -20.00 12.57 15.67
N GLU A 204 -19.87 13.51 16.60
CA GLU A 204 -19.11 14.74 16.42
C GLU A 204 -18.35 15.08 17.71
N THR A 205 -17.20 15.75 17.60
CA THR A 205 -16.46 16.29 18.74
C THR A 205 -16.38 17.81 18.65
N ALA A 206 -15.64 18.45 19.57
CA ALA A 206 -15.40 19.88 19.51
C ALA A 206 -14.66 20.32 18.22
N THR A 207 -13.78 19.47 17.69
CA THR A 207 -12.91 19.76 16.53
C THR A 207 -13.27 18.96 15.28
N LEU A 208 -13.77 17.73 15.44
CA LEU A 208 -14.11 16.82 14.34
C LEU A 208 -15.60 16.92 14.01
N LYS A 209 -15.92 17.41 12.81
CA LYS A 209 -17.28 17.75 12.40
C LYS A 209 -17.76 16.91 11.22
N PHE A 210 -18.99 16.40 11.29
CA PHE A 210 -19.55 15.49 10.29
C PHE A 210 -20.06 16.25 9.07
N ILE A 211 -19.52 15.91 7.90
CA ILE A 211 -19.93 16.52 6.63
C ILE A 211 -21.03 15.69 5.97
N GLY A 212 -20.90 14.37 5.91
CA GLY A 212 -21.87 13.53 5.22
C GLY A 212 -21.39 12.11 4.99
N LEU A 213 -22.30 11.28 4.48
CA LEU A 213 -21.95 9.97 3.94
C LEU A 213 -21.60 10.10 2.46
N VAL A 214 -20.69 9.24 2.01
CA VAL A 214 -20.33 9.06 0.60
C VAL A 214 -20.74 7.64 0.21
N PRO A 215 -21.92 7.45 -0.41
CA PRO A 215 -22.38 6.14 -0.82
C PRO A 215 -21.49 5.56 -1.93
N PRO A 216 -21.44 4.23 -2.09
CA PRO A 216 -20.66 3.61 -3.14
C PRO A 216 -21.25 3.86 -4.54
N THR A 217 -20.35 3.99 -5.50
CA THR A 217 -20.60 4.30 -6.91
C THR A 217 -20.26 3.13 -7.82
N LEU A 218 -19.48 2.17 -7.32
CA LEU A 218 -19.44 0.81 -7.84
C LEU A 218 -20.48 -0.02 -7.08
N GLY A 219 -21.05 -1.00 -7.78
CA GLY A 219 -22.18 -1.76 -7.28
C GLY A 219 -21.90 -2.52 -5.98
N ILE A 220 -22.81 -2.44 -5.00
CA ILE A 220 -22.79 -3.32 -3.83
C ILE A 220 -23.36 -4.68 -4.22
N ALA A 221 -22.70 -5.77 -3.81
CA ALA A 221 -23.18 -7.14 -4.01
C ALA A 221 -23.53 -7.44 -5.49
N GLY A 222 -22.74 -6.94 -6.45
CA GLY A 222 -22.98 -7.19 -7.87
C GLY A 222 -24.05 -6.32 -8.54
N MET A 223 -24.73 -5.45 -7.78
CA MET A 223 -25.82 -4.62 -8.30
C MET A 223 -25.28 -3.33 -8.88
N PRO A 224 -25.45 -3.03 -10.18
CA PRO A 224 -24.87 -1.83 -10.78
C PRO A 224 -25.43 -0.58 -10.10
N ALA A 225 -24.54 0.26 -9.57
CA ALA A 225 -24.91 1.59 -9.12
C ALA A 225 -25.01 2.52 -10.34
N ALA A 226 -25.91 3.51 -10.29
CA ALA A 226 -25.75 4.66 -11.17
C ALA A 226 -24.46 5.39 -10.75
N ALA A 227 -23.61 5.78 -11.70
CA ALA A 227 -22.44 6.58 -11.37
C ALA A 227 -22.89 7.89 -10.68
N GLN A 228 -22.62 8.01 -9.38
CA GLN A 228 -23.03 9.16 -8.58
C GLN A 228 -21.80 9.83 -7.95
N GLN A 229 -21.51 11.06 -8.35
CA GLN A 229 -20.57 11.89 -7.62
C GLN A 229 -21.27 12.50 -6.41
N THR A 230 -20.61 12.50 -5.26
CA THR A 230 -21.12 13.17 -4.06
C THR A 230 -20.44 14.51 -3.92
N THR A 231 -21.23 15.59 -3.97
CA THR A 231 -20.74 16.94 -3.70
C THR A 231 -20.97 17.28 -2.24
N GLN A 232 -19.91 17.66 -1.55
CA GLN A 232 -19.94 18.13 -0.17
C GLN A 232 -19.44 19.57 -0.10
N SER A 233 -20.05 20.39 0.74
CA SER A 233 -19.75 21.82 0.79
C SER A 233 -19.96 22.36 2.20
N PHE A 234 -19.01 23.15 2.73
CA PHE A 234 -19.09 23.74 4.08
C PHE A 234 -18.27 25.03 4.17
N GLN A 235 -18.44 25.76 5.26
CA GLN A 235 -17.75 27.02 5.53
C GLN A 235 -16.45 26.78 6.30
N ILE A 236 -15.36 27.41 5.87
CA ILE A 236 -14.06 27.37 6.55
C ILE A 236 -14.00 28.53 7.56
N PRO A 237 -13.64 28.29 8.84
CA PRO A 237 -13.40 29.35 9.81
C PRO A 237 -12.29 30.30 9.37
N SER A 238 -12.43 31.58 9.69
CA SER A 238 -11.48 32.62 9.25
C SER A 238 -10.03 32.40 9.69
N ALA A 239 -9.82 31.75 10.84
CA ALA A 239 -8.51 31.45 11.41
C ALA A 239 -7.83 30.20 10.80
N ALA A 240 -8.55 29.39 10.03
CA ALA A 240 -8.00 28.18 9.43
C ALA A 240 -7.14 28.51 8.21
N VAL A 241 -6.01 27.84 8.07
CA VAL A 241 -5.18 27.83 6.84
C VAL A 241 -5.10 26.46 6.19
N SER A 242 -5.52 25.41 6.89
CA SER A 242 -5.69 24.08 6.32
C SER A 242 -6.99 23.44 6.79
N VAL A 243 -7.52 22.58 5.93
CA VAL A 243 -8.68 21.73 6.17
C VAL A 243 -8.20 20.30 6.15
N ARG A 244 -8.42 19.54 7.22
CA ARG A 244 -8.18 18.09 7.21
C ARG A 244 -9.51 17.39 7.06
N LEU A 245 -9.63 16.60 5.99
CA LEU A 245 -10.74 15.70 5.78
C LEU A 245 -10.41 14.33 6.33
N THR A 246 -11.28 13.77 7.17
CA THR A 246 -11.13 12.43 7.73
C THR A 246 -12.23 11.53 7.19
N PHE A 247 -11.82 10.37 6.66
CA PHE A 247 -12.69 9.38 6.04
C PHE A 247 -12.79 8.16 6.94
N GLY A 248 -14.01 7.71 7.25
CA GLY A 248 -14.26 6.45 7.98
C GLY A 248 -14.94 5.41 7.10
N THR A 249 -14.57 4.14 7.21
CA THR A 249 -15.13 2.99 6.46
C THR A 249 -15.01 1.66 7.23
N LEU A 250 -15.20 0.53 6.55
CA LEU A 250 -15.20 -0.86 7.06
C LEU A 250 -13.81 -1.45 7.36
N GLY A 251 -12.72 -0.74 7.07
CA GLY A 251 -11.35 -1.26 7.13
C GLY A 251 -10.96 -1.95 8.45
N ALA A 252 -9.99 -2.85 8.41
CA ALA A 252 -9.66 -3.72 9.55
C ALA A 252 -8.85 -3.02 10.66
N LEU A 253 -8.06 -2.00 10.33
CA LEU A 253 -7.09 -1.36 11.23
C LEU A 253 -7.34 0.15 11.39
N GLY A 254 -7.04 0.71 12.56
CA GLY A 254 -7.15 2.16 12.80
C GLY A 254 -8.57 2.65 13.11
N TRP A 255 -9.33 1.87 13.89
CA TRP A 255 -10.69 2.23 14.30
C TRP A 255 -10.73 3.58 15.04
N ASN A 256 -11.58 4.47 14.57
CA ASN A 256 -11.94 5.75 15.16
C ASN A 256 -13.40 5.69 15.65
N SER A 257 -13.56 5.79 16.97
CA SER A 257 -14.87 5.69 17.65
C SER A 257 -15.91 6.75 17.25
N VAL A 258 -15.50 7.81 16.55
CA VAL A 258 -16.39 8.87 16.03
C VAL A 258 -16.65 8.65 14.55
N ALA A 259 -15.60 8.44 13.75
CA ALA A 259 -15.70 8.42 12.29
C ALA A 259 -16.26 7.10 11.72
N ASN A 260 -15.94 5.96 12.33
CA ASN A 260 -16.30 4.64 11.80
C ASN A 260 -17.72 4.12 12.08
N PRO A 261 -18.37 4.40 13.22
CA PRO A 261 -19.68 3.82 13.52
C PRO A 261 -20.75 3.99 12.43
N LEU A 262 -20.93 5.21 11.92
CA LEU A 262 -21.94 5.51 10.89
C LEU A 262 -21.74 4.71 9.59
N PRO A 263 -20.61 4.82 8.87
CA PRO A 263 -20.42 4.12 7.60
C PRO A 263 -20.44 2.60 7.77
N PHE A 264 -19.95 2.10 8.91
CA PHE A 264 -19.98 0.68 9.23
C PHE A 264 -21.42 0.18 9.38
N PHE A 265 -22.24 0.90 10.16
CA PHE A 265 -23.64 0.54 10.38
C PHE A 265 -24.46 0.61 9.09
N PHE A 266 -24.28 1.67 8.29
CA PHE A 266 -24.97 1.82 7.02
C PHE A 266 -24.58 0.72 6.03
N SER A 267 -23.29 0.36 5.95
CA SER A 267 -22.84 -0.74 5.09
C SER A 267 -23.37 -2.10 5.57
N ALA A 268 -23.39 -2.35 6.88
CA ALA A 268 -23.94 -3.58 7.43
C ALA A 268 -25.43 -3.76 7.12
N VAL A 269 -26.23 -2.70 7.30
CA VAL A 269 -27.68 -2.75 7.14
C VAL A 269 -28.09 -2.57 5.69
N LEU A 270 -27.79 -1.40 5.10
CA LEU A 270 -28.17 -1.12 3.72
C LEU A 270 -27.29 -1.86 2.73
N GLY A 271 -25.98 -1.95 2.99
CA GLY A 271 -25.06 -2.61 2.05
C GLY A 271 -25.14 -4.13 2.05
N TYR A 272 -25.40 -4.79 3.18
CA TYR A 272 -25.27 -6.26 3.25
C TYR A 272 -26.57 -6.97 3.62
N ALA A 273 -27.27 -6.52 4.66
CA ALA A 273 -28.52 -7.14 5.09
C ALA A 273 -29.64 -6.96 4.04
N VAL A 274 -29.83 -5.76 3.49
CA VAL A 274 -30.87 -5.52 2.47
C VAL A 274 -30.61 -6.31 1.18
N PRO A 275 -29.40 -6.32 0.58
CA PRO A 275 -29.12 -7.17 -0.59
C PRO A 275 -29.28 -8.65 -0.29
N TRP A 276 -28.95 -9.10 0.91
CA TRP A 276 -29.21 -10.49 1.31
C TRP A 276 -30.71 -10.83 1.35
N ILE A 277 -31.55 -9.90 1.82
CA ILE A 277 -33.02 -10.04 1.77
C ILE A 277 -33.51 -10.06 0.31
N MET A 278 -32.98 -9.18 -0.54
CA MET A 278 -33.31 -9.15 -1.97
C MET A 278 -32.97 -10.49 -2.67
N LYS A 279 -31.78 -11.04 -2.38
CA LYS A 279 -31.36 -12.36 -2.85
C LYS A 279 -32.31 -13.46 -2.36
N SER A 280 -32.66 -13.44 -1.08
CA SER A 280 -33.58 -14.41 -0.47
C SER A 280 -35.00 -14.33 -1.05
N ALA A 281 -35.41 -13.15 -1.51
CA ALA A 281 -36.70 -12.96 -2.18
C ALA A 281 -36.74 -13.53 -3.61
N GLY A 282 -35.58 -13.77 -4.24
CA GLY A 282 -35.49 -14.31 -5.60
C GLY A 282 -35.98 -13.35 -6.70
N GLU A 283 -36.12 -12.06 -6.41
CA GLU A 283 -36.62 -11.05 -7.34
C GLU A 283 -35.56 -9.98 -7.62
N TYR A 284 -34.85 -10.11 -8.75
CA TYR A 284 -33.86 -9.12 -9.20
C TYR A 284 -34.17 -8.59 -10.60
N THR A 285 -34.32 -7.27 -10.68
CA THR A 285 -34.53 -6.50 -11.92
C THR A 285 -33.84 -5.14 -11.80
N SER A 286 -33.67 -4.42 -12.90
CA SER A 286 -33.18 -3.03 -12.88
C SER A 286 -34.07 -2.10 -12.02
N ALA A 287 -35.38 -2.34 -12.00
CA ALA A 287 -36.31 -1.59 -11.14
C ALA A 287 -36.11 -1.91 -9.65
N THR A 288 -35.78 -3.16 -9.32
CA THR A 288 -35.42 -3.53 -7.94
C THR A 288 -34.09 -2.87 -7.52
N ALA A 289 -33.09 -2.83 -8.41
CA ALA A 289 -31.83 -2.14 -8.15
C ALA A 289 -32.04 -0.62 -7.94
N ALA A 290 -32.86 0.03 -8.79
CA ALA A 290 -33.18 1.45 -8.64
C ALA A 290 -33.86 1.75 -7.29
N TRP A 291 -34.89 0.97 -6.92
CA TRP A 291 -35.56 1.08 -5.62
C TRP A 291 -34.59 0.91 -4.44
N TYR A 292 -33.64 -0.01 -4.53
CA TYR A 292 -32.65 -0.23 -3.49
C TYR A 292 -31.79 1.03 -3.25
N TYR A 293 -31.32 1.68 -4.32
CA TYR A 293 -30.51 2.89 -4.21
C TYR A 293 -31.31 4.11 -3.73
N GLU A 294 -32.63 4.15 -3.97
CA GLU A 294 -33.50 5.20 -3.39
C GLU A 294 -33.46 5.20 -1.86
N LEU A 295 -33.30 4.03 -1.22
CA LEU A 295 -33.20 3.89 0.24
C LEU A 295 -32.03 4.69 0.83
N PHE A 296 -30.96 4.94 0.06
CA PHE A 296 -29.77 5.64 0.53
C PHE A 296 -30.04 7.14 0.70
N SER A 297 -31.06 7.65 0.02
CA SER A 297 -31.45 9.06 -0.02
C SER A 297 -32.76 9.36 0.75
N ASP A 298 -33.45 8.33 1.25
CA ASP A 298 -34.66 8.50 2.05
C ASP A 298 -34.29 9.11 3.43
N SER A 299 -34.60 10.40 3.60
CA SER A 299 -34.30 11.14 4.83
C SER A 299 -34.84 10.46 6.10
N GLY A 300 -35.99 9.78 6.01
CA GLY A 300 -36.60 9.08 7.13
C GLY A 300 -35.77 7.90 7.58
N ILE A 301 -35.34 7.07 6.62
CA ILE A 301 -34.48 5.89 6.83
C ILE A 301 -33.09 6.32 7.28
N VAL A 302 -32.47 7.30 6.61
CA VAL A 302 -31.14 7.80 6.95
C VAL A 302 -31.08 8.30 8.40
N MET A 303 -32.06 9.09 8.84
CA MET A 303 -32.15 9.55 10.24
C MET A 303 -32.33 8.39 11.23
N GLU A 304 -33.13 7.39 10.89
CA GLU A 304 -33.36 6.22 11.76
C GLU A 304 -32.09 5.37 11.90
N LEU A 305 -31.36 5.17 10.80
CA LEU A 305 -30.08 4.46 10.81
C LEU A 305 -29.01 5.21 11.58
N GLU A 306 -28.88 6.52 11.40
CA GLU A 306 -27.96 7.38 12.16
C GLU A 306 -28.17 7.22 13.67
N LYS A 307 -29.42 7.34 14.12
CA LYS A 307 -29.76 7.18 15.54
C LYS A 307 -29.42 5.78 16.05
N THR A 308 -29.70 4.75 15.26
CA THR A 308 -29.49 3.34 15.66
C THR A 308 -28.01 2.96 15.66
N ALA A 309 -27.19 3.60 14.82
CA ALA A 309 -25.74 3.41 14.78
C ALA A 309 -25.06 3.71 16.13
N GLY A 310 -25.73 4.44 17.05
CA GLY A 310 -25.27 4.66 18.42
C GLY A 310 -24.92 3.39 19.20
N ILE A 311 -25.43 2.22 18.79
CA ILE A 311 -25.04 0.92 19.34
C ILE A 311 -23.53 0.62 19.18
N LEU A 312 -22.88 1.22 18.19
CA LEU A 312 -21.45 1.08 17.93
C LEU A 312 -20.59 2.09 18.69
N SER A 313 -21.17 2.98 19.49
CA SER A 313 -20.41 3.97 20.29
C SER A 313 -19.48 3.32 21.33
N SER A 314 -19.75 2.07 21.72
CA SER A 314 -18.89 1.30 22.63
C SER A 314 -17.83 0.45 21.92
N ALA A 315 -17.84 0.38 20.59
CA ALA A 315 -16.86 -0.42 19.86
C ALA A 315 -15.51 0.27 19.87
N VAL A 316 -14.46 -0.48 20.22
CA VAL A 316 -13.06 0.01 20.25
C VAL A 316 -12.24 -0.52 19.07
N SER A 317 -12.81 -1.43 18.27
CA SER A 317 -12.18 -2.02 17.09
C SER A 317 -13.23 -2.42 16.04
N THR A 318 -12.77 -2.63 14.80
CA THR A 318 -13.60 -3.20 13.72
C THR A 318 -14.15 -4.58 14.09
N LEU A 319 -13.34 -5.40 14.76
CA LEU A 319 -13.76 -6.73 15.24
C LEU A 319 -14.92 -6.63 16.25
N ASP A 320 -14.83 -5.71 17.21
CA ASP A 320 -15.91 -5.50 18.19
C ASP A 320 -17.19 -4.99 17.51
N ALA A 321 -17.05 -4.07 16.55
CA ALA A 321 -18.18 -3.56 15.79
C ALA A 321 -18.90 -4.68 15.01
N ILE A 322 -18.16 -5.56 14.33
CA ILE A 322 -18.75 -6.71 13.61
C ILE A 322 -19.43 -7.67 14.58
N ASN A 323 -18.81 -7.99 15.71
CA ASN A 323 -19.41 -8.88 16.72
C ASN A 323 -20.73 -8.31 17.25
N LEU A 324 -20.78 -7.01 17.56
CA LEU A 324 -22.00 -6.32 17.98
C LEU A 324 -23.08 -6.40 16.91
N LEU A 325 -22.75 -6.14 15.64
CA LEU A 325 -23.73 -6.17 14.55
C LEU A 325 -24.20 -7.58 14.21
N CYS A 326 -23.34 -8.58 14.24
CA CYS A 326 -23.74 -9.98 14.09
C CYS A 326 -24.80 -10.37 15.12
N ALA A 327 -24.65 -9.91 16.37
CA ALA A 327 -25.60 -10.20 17.45
C ALA A 327 -26.93 -9.43 17.34
N GLN A 328 -26.95 -8.30 16.63
CA GLN A 328 -28.05 -7.32 16.72
C GLN A 328 -28.78 -7.05 15.40
N THR A 329 -28.17 -7.24 14.23
CA THR A 329 -28.74 -6.80 12.93
C THR A 329 -30.18 -7.28 12.72
N GLY A 330 -30.45 -8.58 12.92
CA GLY A 330 -31.81 -9.13 12.81
C GLY A 330 -32.78 -8.54 13.85
N LYS A 331 -32.33 -8.37 15.09
CA LYS A 331 -33.14 -7.76 16.18
C LYS A 331 -33.45 -6.29 15.91
N LEU A 332 -32.50 -5.55 15.34
CA LEU A 332 -32.71 -4.16 14.99
C LEU A 332 -33.79 -4.02 13.90
N LEU A 333 -33.69 -4.84 12.85
CA LEU A 333 -34.63 -4.79 11.74
C LEU A 333 -36.03 -5.32 12.10
N PHE A 334 -36.12 -6.50 12.71
CA PHE A 334 -37.40 -7.19 12.96
C PHE A 334 -37.95 -7.00 14.39
N GLY A 335 -37.14 -6.49 15.32
CA GLY A 335 -37.54 -6.17 16.69
C GLY A 335 -38.04 -4.73 16.88
N GLY A 336 -38.11 -3.94 15.80
CA GLY A 336 -38.75 -2.62 15.79
C GLY A 336 -37.83 -1.43 16.06
N SER A 337 -36.51 -1.59 15.94
CA SER A 337 -35.56 -0.46 16.03
C SER A 337 -35.38 0.27 14.69
N LEU A 338 -35.67 -0.41 13.57
CA LEU A 338 -35.64 0.17 12.22
C LEU A 338 -37.04 0.15 11.53
N PRO A 339 -38.09 0.73 12.15
CA PRO A 339 -39.46 0.63 11.64
C PRO A 339 -39.67 1.24 10.25
N LYS A 340 -38.95 2.30 9.87
CA LYS A 340 -39.11 2.90 8.53
C LYS A 340 -38.48 2.04 7.45
N LEU A 341 -37.27 1.53 7.68
CA LEU A 341 -36.64 0.57 6.77
C LEU A 341 -37.50 -0.68 6.64
N LEU A 342 -38.00 -1.23 7.76
CA LEU A 342 -38.89 -2.38 7.72
C LEU A 342 -40.19 -2.10 6.95
N ALA A 343 -40.77 -0.91 7.11
CA ALA A 343 -41.95 -0.52 6.34
C ALA A 343 -41.67 -0.47 4.83
N ALA A 344 -40.53 0.09 4.42
CA ALA A 344 -40.10 0.11 3.01
C ALA A 344 -39.93 -1.32 2.45
N LEU A 345 -39.31 -2.22 3.22
CA LEU A 345 -39.18 -3.63 2.85
C LEU A 345 -40.53 -4.33 2.71
N ARG A 346 -41.49 -4.06 3.61
CA ARG A 346 -42.84 -4.65 3.58
C ARG A 346 -43.73 -4.12 2.46
N LEU A 347 -43.45 -2.92 1.96
CA LEU A 347 -44.08 -2.41 0.74
C LEU A 347 -43.56 -3.15 -0.51
N LYS A 348 -42.31 -3.61 -0.47
CA LYS A 348 -41.67 -4.30 -1.58
C LYS A 348 -41.90 -5.81 -1.57
N TYR A 349 -41.82 -6.44 -0.40
CA TYR A 349 -41.83 -7.89 -0.23
C TYR A 349 -42.92 -8.35 0.75
N LYS A 350 -43.42 -9.57 0.54
CA LYS A 350 -44.41 -10.18 1.43
C LYS A 350 -43.79 -10.60 2.76
N ASP A 351 -44.61 -10.62 3.82
CA ASP A 351 -44.16 -10.95 5.17
C ASP A 351 -43.54 -12.37 5.27
N ASP A 352 -44.01 -13.35 4.49
CA ASP A 352 -43.45 -14.72 4.48
C ASP A 352 -42.02 -14.76 3.90
N VAL A 353 -41.76 -13.98 2.85
CA VAL A 353 -40.42 -13.81 2.26
C VAL A 353 -39.47 -13.15 3.26
N LEU A 354 -39.94 -12.10 3.93
CA LEU A 354 -39.15 -11.38 4.94
C LEU A 354 -38.84 -12.27 6.16
N ILE A 355 -39.80 -13.08 6.62
CA ILE A 355 -39.59 -14.06 7.70
C ILE A 355 -38.53 -15.09 7.31
N GLN A 356 -38.53 -15.55 6.06
CA GLN A 356 -37.52 -16.50 5.57
C GLN A 356 -36.14 -15.85 5.50
N ALA A 357 -36.02 -14.64 4.95
CA ALA A 357 -34.76 -13.92 4.85
C ALA A 357 -34.16 -13.56 6.24
N ALA A 358 -35.02 -13.31 7.23
CA ALA A 358 -34.64 -13.02 8.61
C ALA A 358 -33.76 -14.11 9.25
N GLN A 359 -33.90 -15.36 8.79
CA GLN A 359 -33.14 -16.50 9.30
C GLN A 359 -31.62 -16.33 9.14
N SER A 360 -31.19 -15.60 8.12
CA SER A 360 -29.79 -15.49 7.71
C SER A 360 -29.33 -14.05 7.43
N THR A 361 -30.11 -13.04 7.84
CA THR A 361 -29.87 -11.63 7.48
C THR A 361 -28.49 -11.10 7.89
N TYR A 362 -27.90 -11.58 8.98
CA TYR A 362 -26.56 -11.17 9.42
C TYR A 362 -25.41 -12.05 8.87
N TRP A 363 -25.71 -13.13 8.14
CA TRP A 363 -24.68 -14.04 7.62
C TRP A 363 -23.60 -13.36 6.78
N PRO A 364 -23.87 -12.29 6.01
CA PRO A 364 -22.80 -11.53 5.37
C PRO A 364 -21.76 -10.98 6.36
N LEU A 365 -22.20 -10.43 7.49
CA LEU A 365 -21.29 -9.96 8.55
C LEU A 365 -20.55 -11.12 9.21
N ALA A 366 -21.21 -12.27 9.38
CA ALA A 366 -20.54 -13.48 9.87
C ALA A 366 -19.45 -13.96 8.90
N GLY A 367 -19.67 -13.82 7.59
CA GLY A 367 -18.66 -14.06 6.56
C GLY A 367 -17.45 -13.13 6.73
N MET A 368 -17.67 -11.82 6.88
CA MET A 368 -16.58 -10.87 7.16
C MET A 368 -15.83 -11.19 8.45
N LEU A 369 -16.56 -11.55 9.51
CA LEU A 369 -15.98 -11.97 10.79
C LEU A 369 -15.07 -13.19 10.61
N SER A 370 -15.51 -14.14 9.80
CA SER A 370 -14.75 -15.36 9.49
C SER A 370 -13.45 -15.01 8.75
N SER A 371 -13.49 -14.10 7.78
CA SER A 371 -12.31 -13.63 7.04
C SER A 371 -11.31 -12.90 7.95
N LEU A 372 -11.80 -12.09 8.91
CA LEU A 372 -10.93 -11.45 9.91
C LEU A 372 -10.27 -12.47 10.83
N GLN A 373 -11.03 -13.46 11.29
CA GLN A 373 -10.54 -14.48 12.22
C GLN A 373 -9.55 -15.45 11.57
N SER A 374 -9.69 -15.73 10.26
CA SER A 374 -8.74 -16.58 9.53
C SER A 374 -7.46 -15.85 9.11
N GLY A 375 -7.37 -14.53 9.31
CA GLY A 375 -6.26 -13.73 8.82
C GLY A 375 -6.29 -13.47 7.31
N ALA A 376 -7.42 -13.75 6.65
CA ALA A 376 -7.65 -13.60 5.21
C ALA A 376 -7.82 -12.14 4.75
N VAL A 377 -7.33 -11.16 5.54
CA VAL A 377 -7.21 -9.75 5.15
C VAL A 377 -6.10 -9.52 4.09
N SER A 378 -5.75 -10.58 3.37
CA SER A 378 -4.65 -10.74 2.42
C SER A 378 -4.92 -10.06 1.08
N GLY A 379 -5.33 -8.78 1.05
CA GLY A 379 -5.58 -8.00 -0.17
C GLY A 379 -6.68 -8.53 -1.13
N VAL A 380 -7.12 -9.77 -0.95
CA VAL A 380 -8.20 -10.46 -1.68
C VAL A 380 -9.58 -10.03 -1.17
N VAL A 381 -9.69 -9.76 0.14
CA VAL A 381 -10.86 -9.12 0.75
C VAL A 381 -10.68 -7.61 0.63
N GLU A 382 -11.26 -7.01 -0.40
CA GLU A 382 -11.12 -5.58 -0.69
C GLU A 382 -11.76 -4.73 0.42
N THR A 383 -12.87 -5.18 1.01
CA THR A 383 -13.62 -4.43 2.03
C THR A 383 -12.88 -4.24 3.36
N LEU A 384 -11.91 -5.09 3.66
CA LEU A 384 -11.16 -5.09 4.93
C LEU A 384 -9.67 -4.77 4.78
N SER A 385 -9.15 -4.73 3.55
CA SER A 385 -7.73 -4.50 3.26
C SER A 385 -7.29 -3.04 3.39
N VAL A 386 -8.24 -2.10 3.45
CA VAL A 386 -8.00 -0.67 3.66
C VAL A 386 -7.98 -0.30 5.15
N PRO A 387 -7.38 0.85 5.53
CA PRO A 387 -7.55 1.40 6.87
C PRO A 387 -9.01 1.72 7.17
N ALA A 388 -9.44 1.49 8.41
CA ALA A 388 -10.76 1.90 8.89
C ALA A 388 -10.93 3.41 8.79
N THR A 389 -9.87 4.16 9.12
CA THR A 389 -9.85 5.62 9.02
C THR A 389 -8.58 6.09 8.32
N PHE A 390 -8.71 7.05 7.41
CA PHE A 390 -7.58 7.80 6.84
C PHE A 390 -7.92 9.29 6.76
N ALA A 391 -6.90 10.14 6.61
CA ALA A 391 -7.08 11.57 6.54
C ALA A 391 -6.30 12.20 5.38
N GLN A 392 -6.88 13.25 4.80
CA GLN A 392 -6.28 14.08 3.76
C GLN A 392 -6.24 15.52 4.23
N VAL A 393 -5.13 16.22 4.02
CA VAL A 393 -4.98 17.62 4.42
C VAL A 393 -4.94 18.49 3.16
N TYR A 394 -5.77 19.52 3.14
CA TYR A 394 -5.87 20.51 2.08
C TYR A 394 -5.38 21.84 2.63
N SER A 395 -4.33 22.39 2.04
CA SER A 395 -3.68 23.60 2.54
C SER A 395 -3.90 24.82 1.64
N MET A 396 -4.07 25.98 2.26
CA MET A 396 -4.16 27.27 1.60
C MET A 396 -2.78 27.81 1.24
N ASN A 397 -2.22 27.37 0.11
CA ASN A 397 -0.92 27.89 -0.34
C ASN A 397 -1.06 28.87 -1.50
N MET A 398 -0.19 29.88 -1.52
CA MET A 398 0.02 30.70 -2.72
C MET A 398 0.85 29.90 -3.72
N ILE A 399 0.38 29.80 -4.96
CA ILE A 399 1.11 29.13 -6.06
C ILE A 399 2.00 30.14 -6.79
N VAL A 400 3.19 29.68 -7.18
CA VAL A 400 4.11 30.38 -8.09
C VAL A 400 4.49 29.50 -9.27
N VAL A 401 5.16 30.11 -10.25
CA VAL A 401 5.90 29.40 -11.29
C VAL A 401 7.36 29.30 -10.82
N SER A 402 7.83 28.08 -10.54
CA SER A 402 9.23 27.83 -10.22
C SER A 402 10.06 27.91 -11.50
N THR A 403 11.05 28.79 -11.52
CA THR A 403 11.94 28.97 -12.68
C THR A 403 13.27 28.28 -12.44
N VAL A 404 13.74 27.50 -13.41
CA VAL A 404 15.07 26.90 -13.43
C VAL A 404 15.88 27.54 -14.54
N GLU A 405 17.07 28.00 -14.20
CA GLU A 405 18.07 28.56 -15.10
C GLU A 405 19.27 27.61 -15.16
N VAL A 406 19.58 27.09 -16.34
CA VAL A 406 20.71 26.17 -16.54
C VAL A 406 21.81 26.88 -17.30
N TYR A 407 23.03 26.80 -16.75
CA TYR A 407 24.25 27.40 -17.27
C TYR A 407 25.26 26.35 -17.70
N PRO A 408 26.05 26.62 -18.76
CA PRO A 408 27.17 25.80 -19.18
C PRO A 408 28.29 25.76 -18.14
N ASP A 409 29.18 24.78 -18.31
CA ASP A 409 30.33 24.62 -17.43
C ASP A 409 31.17 25.92 -17.41
N PRO A 410 31.43 26.52 -16.23
CA PRO A 410 32.18 27.76 -16.12
C PRO A 410 33.60 27.65 -16.67
N ALA A 411 34.16 26.44 -16.77
CA ALA A 411 35.47 26.21 -17.35
C ALA A 411 35.53 26.57 -18.86
N HIS A 412 34.42 26.43 -19.58
CA HIS A 412 34.33 26.71 -21.01
C HIS A 412 33.37 27.87 -21.33
N GLY A 413 32.38 28.14 -20.47
CA GLY A 413 31.39 29.21 -20.63
C GLY A 413 30.38 28.99 -21.76
N THR A 414 30.41 27.83 -22.42
CA THR A 414 29.54 27.44 -23.53
C THR A 414 29.18 25.97 -23.44
N TRP A 415 28.06 25.55 -24.02
CA TRP A 415 27.66 24.14 -24.02
C TRP A 415 28.63 23.24 -24.80
N PRO A 416 28.69 21.93 -24.49
CA PRO A 416 29.48 20.97 -25.27
C PRO A 416 29.16 21.04 -26.76
N LEU A 417 30.18 21.02 -27.62
CA LEU A 417 30.01 21.10 -29.08
C LEU A 417 29.07 20.02 -29.64
N THR A 418 29.06 18.83 -29.03
CA THR A 418 28.25 17.68 -29.44
C THR A 418 26.82 17.71 -28.89
N ALA A 419 26.47 18.62 -27.99
CA ALA A 419 25.15 18.66 -27.38
C ALA A 419 24.05 18.92 -28.44
N ALA A 420 23.04 18.04 -28.44
CA ALA A 420 21.92 18.03 -29.37
C ALA A 420 20.56 18.17 -28.67
N SER A 421 20.45 17.75 -27.40
CA SER A 421 19.24 17.89 -26.59
C SER A 421 19.54 18.08 -25.11
N TYR A 422 18.56 18.58 -24.36
CA TYR A 422 18.63 18.70 -22.90
C TYR A 422 17.36 18.16 -22.25
N THR A 423 17.47 17.81 -20.97
CA THR A 423 16.35 17.49 -20.09
C THR A 423 16.57 18.15 -18.73
N VAL A 424 15.59 18.92 -18.27
CA VAL A 424 15.55 19.45 -16.90
C VAL A 424 14.50 18.67 -16.12
N LYS A 425 14.94 17.88 -15.16
CA LYS A 425 14.08 17.23 -14.16
C LYS A 425 13.95 18.17 -12.98
N TRP A 426 12.74 18.57 -12.63
CA TRP A 426 12.43 19.38 -11.47
C TRP A 426 11.70 18.51 -10.46
N THR A 427 12.07 18.61 -9.19
CA THR A 427 11.46 17.88 -8.09
C THR A 427 11.04 18.87 -7.01
N GLY A 428 9.80 18.76 -6.53
CA GLY A 428 9.32 19.64 -5.48
C GLY A 428 8.01 19.15 -4.92
N ASN A 429 7.89 19.12 -3.59
CA ASN A 429 6.67 18.69 -2.91
C ASN A 429 6.17 17.29 -3.38
N GLY A 430 7.09 16.35 -3.59
CA GLY A 430 6.75 14.98 -4.03
C GLY A 430 6.37 14.84 -5.51
N ASP A 431 6.28 15.93 -6.28
CA ASP A 431 6.12 15.90 -7.73
C ASP A 431 7.48 15.90 -8.45
N VAL A 432 7.55 15.20 -9.58
CA VAL A 432 8.66 15.28 -10.53
C VAL A 432 8.12 15.74 -11.88
N GLN A 433 8.57 16.90 -12.36
CA GLN A 433 8.23 17.44 -13.67
C GLN A 433 9.47 17.44 -14.56
N THR A 434 9.29 17.24 -15.85
CA THR A 434 10.41 17.17 -16.80
C THR A 434 10.13 18.05 -18.00
N GLU A 435 11.10 18.89 -18.37
CA GLU A 435 11.10 19.66 -19.61
C GLU A 435 12.30 19.22 -20.46
N SER A 436 12.06 18.94 -21.75
CA SER A 436 13.11 18.56 -22.69
C SER A 436 13.07 19.44 -23.92
N GLY A 437 14.23 19.70 -24.52
CA GLY A 437 14.35 20.53 -25.70
C GLY A 437 15.58 20.21 -26.54
N LEU A 438 15.67 20.86 -27.70
CA LEU A 438 16.83 20.77 -28.59
C LEU A 438 17.84 21.86 -28.26
N ILE A 439 19.11 21.53 -28.38
CA ILE A 439 20.27 22.40 -28.18
C ILE A 439 21.23 22.13 -29.34
N ASN A 440 21.96 23.14 -29.83
CA ASN A 440 22.92 23.01 -30.92
C ASN A 440 24.33 23.38 -30.42
N GLY A 441 24.79 22.66 -29.41
CA GLY A 441 26.08 22.84 -28.75
C GLY A 441 26.42 24.31 -28.48
N ILE A 442 27.62 24.71 -28.90
CA ILE A 442 28.16 26.07 -28.72
C ILE A 442 27.33 27.18 -29.40
N TRP A 443 26.38 26.83 -30.27
CA TRP A 443 25.53 27.78 -31.01
C TRP A 443 24.22 28.09 -30.29
N SER A 444 23.91 27.37 -29.21
CA SER A 444 22.75 27.64 -28.35
C SER A 444 23.02 28.78 -27.36
N ASP A 445 21.94 29.46 -26.93
CA ASP A 445 21.99 30.44 -25.84
C ASP A 445 22.63 29.80 -24.59
N PRO A 446 23.66 30.42 -23.97
CA PRO A 446 24.28 29.91 -22.75
C PRO A 446 23.35 29.87 -21.53
N LEU A 447 22.11 30.36 -21.64
CA LEU A 447 21.11 30.25 -20.59
C LEU A 447 19.88 29.50 -21.10
N LEU A 448 19.66 28.30 -20.58
CA LEU A 448 18.37 27.61 -20.76
C LEU A 448 17.44 27.97 -19.61
N LYS A 449 16.19 28.28 -19.93
CA LYS A 449 15.15 28.57 -18.94
C LYS A 449 14.04 27.54 -19.05
N SER A 450 13.74 26.91 -17.93
CA SER A 450 12.59 26.04 -17.77
C SER A 450 11.69 26.59 -16.68
N SER A 451 10.38 26.41 -16.85
CA SER A 451 9.39 26.96 -15.93
C SER A 451 8.36 25.92 -15.56
N PHE A 452 8.22 25.68 -14.27
CA PHE A 452 7.35 24.67 -13.70
C PHE A 452 6.24 25.39 -12.93
N ALA A 453 5.03 25.36 -13.48
CA ALA A 453 3.87 26.00 -12.89
C ALA A 453 3.30 25.18 -11.73
N ASN A 454 2.34 25.76 -11.00
CA ASN A 454 1.57 25.08 -9.96
C ASN A 454 2.38 24.63 -8.74
N VAL A 455 3.41 25.40 -8.36
CA VAL A 455 4.26 25.09 -7.21
C VAL A 455 3.90 25.95 -5.98
N PRO A 456 3.76 25.40 -4.77
CA PRO A 456 3.58 26.21 -3.56
C PRO A 456 4.75 27.17 -3.34
N HIS A 457 4.48 28.45 -3.04
CA HIS A 457 5.46 29.54 -2.96
C HIS A 457 6.70 29.22 -2.11
N ASN A 458 6.51 28.57 -0.97
CA ASN A 458 7.61 28.23 -0.03
C ASN A 458 8.04 26.75 -0.14
N ALA A 459 7.61 26.00 -1.17
CA ALA A 459 8.01 24.62 -1.32
C ALA A 459 9.53 24.53 -1.49
N ALA A 460 10.15 23.58 -0.79
CA ALA A 460 11.51 23.15 -1.09
C ALA A 460 11.51 22.43 -2.43
N VAL A 461 12.41 22.83 -3.32
CA VAL A 461 12.48 22.37 -4.69
C VAL A 461 13.94 22.05 -5.02
N SER A 462 14.14 21.04 -5.85
CA SER A 462 15.40 20.74 -6.51
C SER A 462 15.18 20.63 -8.01
N ALA A 463 16.24 20.82 -8.78
CA ALA A 463 16.21 20.57 -10.20
C ALA A 463 17.56 20.02 -10.64
N GLN A 464 17.52 19.10 -11.59
CA GLN A 464 18.66 18.49 -12.24
C GLN A 464 18.56 18.76 -13.74
N ALA A 465 19.67 19.11 -14.36
CA ALA A 465 19.75 19.30 -15.80
C ALA A 465 20.72 18.27 -16.39
N PHE A 466 20.31 17.67 -17.50
CA PHE A 466 21.06 16.67 -18.26
C PHE A 466 21.20 17.16 -19.70
N ILE A 467 22.41 17.12 -20.24
CA ILE A 467 22.72 17.51 -21.63
C ILE A 467 23.16 16.28 -22.41
N TYR A 468 22.58 16.05 -23.57
CA TYR A 468 22.83 14.87 -24.40
C TYR A 468 23.33 15.24 -25.80
N ASP A 469 24.13 14.36 -26.41
CA ASP A 469 24.51 14.47 -27.82
C ASP A 469 23.47 13.88 -28.79
N ALA A 470 23.74 13.96 -30.11
CA ALA A 470 22.84 13.47 -31.15
C ALA A 470 22.62 11.95 -31.15
N SER A 471 23.48 11.20 -30.44
CA SER A 471 23.34 9.74 -30.24
C SER A 471 22.59 9.39 -28.95
N GLY A 472 22.25 10.38 -28.12
CA GLY A 472 21.62 10.20 -26.81
C GLY A 472 22.61 10.03 -25.66
N ALA A 473 23.90 10.29 -25.88
CA ALA A 473 24.92 10.20 -24.83
C ALA A 473 24.86 11.40 -23.89
N LEU A 474 24.90 11.17 -22.57
CA LEU A 474 25.08 12.24 -21.59
C LEU A 474 26.46 12.88 -21.76
N VAL A 475 26.51 14.20 -21.88
CA VAL A 475 27.72 15.01 -22.07
C VAL A 475 27.89 16.11 -21.02
N GLY A 476 26.90 16.30 -20.14
CA GLY A 476 27.00 17.20 -19.00
C GLY A 476 25.77 17.11 -18.11
N GLN A 477 25.96 17.36 -16.81
CA GLN A 477 24.85 17.38 -15.85
C GLN A 477 25.11 18.38 -14.71
N GLY A 478 24.07 18.82 -14.04
CA GLY A 478 24.19 19.63 -12.83
C GLY A 478 22.90 19.62 -12.02
N GLU A 479 22.97 20.11 -10.79
CA GLU A 479 21.82 20.19 -9.90
C GLU A 479 21.78 21.49 -9.09
N ALA A 480 20.60 21.84 -8.61
CA ALA A 480 20.37 22.95 -7.70
C ALA A 480 19.19 22.64 -6.78
N SER A 481 19.19 23.23 -5.59
CA SER A 481 18.05 23.18 -4.66
C SER A 481 17.79 24.56 -4.04
N GLY A 482 16.55 24.78 -3.61
CA GLY A 482 16.09 26.09 -3.14
C GLY A 482 14.60 26.09 -2.81
N ILE A 483 13.99 27.27 -2.90
CA ILE A 483 12.55 27.47 -2.70
C ILE A 483 11.86 27.87 -4.00
N ALA A 484 10.62 27.45 -4.21
CA ALA A 484 9.89 27.63 -5.47
C ALA A 484 9.75 29.09 -5.92
N SER A 485 9.66 30.03 -4.98
CA SER A 485 9.58 31.47 -5.26
C SER A 485 10.90 32.08 -5.74
N SER A 486 11.99 31.33 -5.71
CA SER A 486 13.32 31.74 -6.17
C SER A 486 13.73 30.99 -7.42
N THR A 487 14.52 31.63 -8.27
CA THR A 487 15.09 30.98 -9.45
C THR A 487 16.18 29.99 -9.02
N LEU A 488 16.03 28.73 -9.42
CA LEU A 488 17.05 27.69 -9.25
C LEU A 488 18.09 27.85 -10.34
N SER A 489 19.35 28.07 -9.97
CA SER A 489 20.46 28.18 -10.92
C SER A 489 21.29 26.91 -10.93
N ILE A 490 21.20 26.13 -12.00
CA ILE A 490 21.99 24.93 -12.22
C ILE A 490 23.22 25.28 -13.05
N VAL A 491 24.40 24.93 -12.57
CA VAL A 491 25.63 25.00 -13.35
C VAL A 491 26.02 23.58 -13.70
N ILE A 492 26.05 23.26 -15.00
CA ILE A 492 26.43 21.91 -15.43
C ILE A 492 27.94 21.72 -15.29
N GLN A 493 28.31 20.49 -14.97
CA GLN A 493 29.68 20.01 -15.03
C GLN A 493 29.77 19.00 -16.18
N GLU A 494 30.73 19.21 -17.08
CA GLU A 494 30.98 18.31 -18.19
C GLU A 494 31.68 17.04 -17.66
N ASN A 495 31.08 15.86 -17.84
CA ASN A 495 31.78 14.60 -17.58
C ASN A 495 31.22 13.40 -18.35
N ALA A 496 32.17 12.49 -18.61
CA ALA A 496 32.24 11.17 -19.27
C ALA A 496 30.95 10.40 -19.72
N PRO A 497 31.07 9.52 -20.75
CA PRO A 497 30.02 9.24 -21.75
C PRO A 497 28.91 8.23 -21.38
N ALA A 498 27.75 8.44 -22.05
CA ALA A 498 26.62 7.56 -22.45
C ALA A 498 26.47 6.16 -21.80
N ALA A 499 25.36 5.83 -21.14
CA ALA A 499 23.99 5.65 -21.69
C ALA A 499 23.83 4.60 -22.82
N ALA A 500 24.52 3.46 -22.71
CA ALA A 500 23.98 2.13 -23.05
C ALA A 500 24.98 1.08 -22.58
N ALA A 501 24.87 0.63 -21.34
CA ALA A 501 25.67 -0.50 -20.87
C ALA A 501 25.30 -1.73 -21.71
N LYS A 502 26.25 -2.36 -22.42
CA LYS A 502 26.03 -3.68 -23.03
C LYS A 502 25.97 -4.80 -21.99
N GLY A 503 26.21 -4.46 -20.74
CA GLY A 503 26.32 -5.33 -19.58
C GLY A 503 27.21 -4.68 -18.54
N TYR A 504 27.52 -5.44 -17.51
CA TYR A 504 28.28 -5.02 -16.35
C TYR A 504 29.57 -5.82 -16.22
N ARG A 505 30.62 -5.19 -15.71
CA ARG A 505 31.85 -5.88 -15.33
C ARG A 505 32.17 -5.62 -13.88
N GLN A 506 32.67 -6.64 -13.19
CA GLN A 506 33.15 -6.47 -11.84
C GLN A 506 34.41 -5.59 -11.84
N THR A 507 34.52 -4.67 -10.89
CA THR A 507 35.66 -3.75 -10.77
C THR A 507 36.30 -3.77 -9.39
N MET A 508 35.50 -3.78 -8.33
CA MET A 508 35.99 -3.74 -6.95
C MET A 508 35.30 -4.79 -6.09
N ALA A 509 35.93 -5.13 -4.97
CA ALA A 509 35.37 -5.90 -3.88
C ALA A 509 35.75 -5.27 -2.54
N LEU A 510 34.83 -5.30 -1.58
CA LEU A 510 35.13 -4.97 -0.20
C LEU A 510 36.03 -6.05 0.37
N ALA A 511 37.08 -5.65 1.07
CA ALA A 511 37.96 -6.54 1.82
C ALA A 511 38.16 -6.01 3.23
N PHE A 512 38.56 -6.88 4.15
CA PHE A 512 38.98 -6.53 5.49
C PHE A 512 40.40 -7.07 5.75
N SER A 513 41.23 -6.25 6.39
CA SER A 513 42.50 -6.68 6.96
C SER A 513 42.66 -6.08 8.37
N PRO A 514 43.32 -6.78 9.30
CA PRO A 514 43.60 -6.24 10.62
C PRO A 514 44.37 -4.90 10.59
N GLU A 515 45.22 -4.69 9.59
CA GLU A 515 46.08 -3.51 9.47
C GLU A 515 45.36 -2.30 8.83
N ALA A 516 44.58 -2.53 7.76
CA ALA A 516 43.96 -1.45 6.98
C ALA A 516 42.45 -1.32 7.22
N GLY A 517 41.86 -2.18 8.07
CA GLY A 517 40.42 -2.23 8.27
C GLY A 517 39.67 -2.62 6.99
N PHE A 518 38.45 -2.10 6.84
CA PHE A 518 37.66 -2.24 5.61
C PHE A 518 38.23 -1.34 4.50
N ASN A 519 38.48 -1.92 3.33
CA ASN A 519 38.95 -1.19 2.16
C ASN A 519 38.37 -1.79 0.86
N TRP A 520 38.26 -0.95 -0.17
CA TRP A 520 37.90 -1.39 -1.52
C TRP A 520 39.15 -1.86 -2.27
N GLN A 521 39.14 -3.08 -2.80
CA GLN A 521 40.23 -3.65 -3.59
C GLN A 521 39.78 -3.95 -5.02
N PRO A 522 40.67 -3.85 -6.02
CA PRO A 522 40.38 -4.31 -7.37
C PRO A 522 39.97 -5.79 -7.40
N ALA A 523 38.91 -6.09 -8.14
CA ALA A 523 38.45 -7.45 -8.35
C ALA A 523 39.30 -8.15 -9.42
N THR A 524 40.27 -8.96 -9.01
CA THR A 524 41.19 -9.64 -9.95
C THR A 524 40.73 -11.03 -10.38
N GLU A 525 39.78 -11.66 -9.67
CA GLU A 525 39.24 -12.99 -9.96
C GLU A 525 37.72 -13.07 -9.78
N ALA A 526 37.07 -13.92 -10.60
CA ALA A 526 35.65 -14.23 -10.50
C ALA A 526 35.37 -15.03 -9.21
N ASP A 527 34.30 -14.68 -8.50
CA ASP A 527 33.87 -15.40 -7.29
C ASP A 527 33.14 -16.69 -7.64
N PRO A 528 33.55 -17.86 -7.14
CA PRO A 528 32.75 -19.06 -7.28
C PRO A 528 31.62 -19.17 -6.24
N SER A 529 31.57 -18.29 -5.22
CA SER A 529 30.64 -18.42 -4.11
C SER A 529 29.20 -18.18 -4.54
N THR A 530 28.28 -19.07 -4.16
CA THR A 530 26.88 -18.99 -4.56
C THR A 530 25.96 -19.28 -3.38
N ILE A 531 24.64 -19.36 -3.60
CA ILE A 531 23.70 -19.80 -2.56
C ILE A 531 24.10 -21.14 -1.91
N ALA A 532 24.81 -22.02 -2.65
CA ALA A 532 25.33 -23.29 -2.12
C ALA A 532 26.51 -23.12 -1.14
N SER A 533 27.11 -21.94 -1.07
CA SER A 533 28.17 -21.59 -0.12
C SER A 533 27.64 -21.20 1.27
N LEU A 534 26.33 -21.00 1.41
CA LEU A 534 25.71 -20.66 2.70
C LEU A 534 25.64 -21.86 3.64
N ASP A 535 25.95 -21.65 4.91
CA ASP A 535 25.84 -22.64 5.98
C ASP A 535 25.16 -22.01 7.22
N CYS A 536 24.06 -22.64 7.65
CA CYS A 536 23.26 -22.22 8.78
C CYS A 536 23.61 -22.94 10.09
N SER A 537 24.78 -23.60 10.16
CA SER A 537 25.35 -24.15 11.38
C SER A 537 25.53 -23.05 12.44
N ASN A 538 25.16 -23.38 13.69
CA ASN A 538 25.38 -22.53 14.87
C ASN A 538 26.81 -22.64 15.42
N VAL A 539 27.68 -23.46 14.83
CA VAL A 539 29.03 -23.72 15.30
C VAL A 539 30.04 -23.36 14.23
N GLY A 540 31.04 -22.55 14.60
CA GLY A 540 32.06 -22.04 13.67
C GLY A 540 31.71 -20.67 13.10
N THR A 541 32.37 -20.30 12.00
CA THR A 541 32.18 -19.03 11.29
C THR A 541 31.46 -19.30 9.98
N ASN A 542 30.14 -19.11 9.96
CA ASN A 542 29.32 -19.48 8.81
C ASN A 542 28.33 -18.36 8.45
N LEU A 543 28.22 -18.07 7.16
CA LEU A 543 27.25 -17.13 6.59
C LEU A 543 25.99 -17.92 6.17
N CYS A 544 24.82 -17.57 6.70
CA CYS A 544 23.59 -18.34 6.52
C CYS A 544 22.57 -17.65 5.61
N GLN A 545 22.46 -16.33 5.67
CA GLN A 545 21.46 -15.57 4.91
C GLN A 545 21.91 -14.13 4.69
N LEU A 546 21.47 -13.51 3.60
CA LEU A 546 21.69 -12.11 3.24
C LEU A 546 20.31 -11.44 3.19
N THR A 547 20.09 -10.36 3.96
CA THR A 547 18.73 -9.85 4.23
C THR A 547 18.37 -8.56 3.52
N GLY A 548 19.36 -7.77 3.07
CA GLY A 548 19.11 -6.53 2.34
C GLY A 548 20.40 -5.73 2.11
N ILE A 549 20.41 -4.89 1.08
CA ILE A 549 21.40 -3.84 0.86
C ILE A 549 20.65 -2.60 0.34
N SER A 550 21.02 -1.41 0.79
CA SER A 550 20.46 -0.17 0.27
C SER A 550 21.54 0.90 0.22
N PHE A 551 21.43 1.77 -0.78
CA PHE A 551 22.31 2.92 -0.97
C PHE A 551 21.63 4.21 -0.50
N ASN A 552 22.37 5.03 0.24
CA ASN A 552 21.97 6.39 0.59
C ASN A 552 22.94 7.38 -0.07
N ALA A 553 22.45 8.15 -1.04
CA ALA A 553 23.25 9.10 -1.80
C ALA A 553 23.78 10.23 -0.91
N ALA A 554 22.90 10.82 -0.09
CA ALA A 554 23.23 11.95 0.77
C ALA A 554 24.31 11.61 1.83
N ALA A 555 24.32 10.37 2.33
CA ALA A 555 25.32 9.86 3.24
C ALA A 555 26.54 9.22 2.53
N SER A 556 26.47 9.03 1.20
CA SER A 556 27.44 8.25 0.42
C SER A 556 27.75 6.90 1.08
N ALA A 557 26.70 6.21 1.53
CA ALA A 557 26.81 5.03 2.37
C ALA A 557 25.94 3.88 1.86
N LEU A 558 26.48 2.66 1.97
CA LEU A 558 25.71 1.43 1.88
C LEU A 558 25.36 0.99 3.28
N VAL A 559 24.13 0.54 3.46
CA VAL A 559 23.68 -0.21 4.63
C VAL A 559 23.22 -1.58 4.17
N TYR A 560 23.56 -2.63 4.92
CA TYR A 560 23.30 -4.01 4.53
C TYR A 560 23.12 -4.92 5.74
N GLY A 561 22.43 -6.04 5.52
CA GLY A 561 22.09 -7.01 6.54
C GLY A 561 22.36 -8.45 6.15
N TRP A 562 22.67 -9.28 7.15
CA TRP A 562 22.96 -10.71 6.98
C TRP A 562 22.71 -11.49 8.27
N ARG A 563 22.72 -12.82 8.17
CA ARG A 563 22.68 -13.77 9.29
C ARG A 563 23.93 -14.63 9.27
N ALA A 564 24.67 -14.69 10.39
CA ALA A 564 25.86 -15.52 10.50
C ALA A 564 26.12 -16.00 11.94
N SER A 565 26.89 -17.09 12.06
CA SER A 565 27.46 -17.60 13.33
C SER A 565 28.92 -17.17 13.49
N GLY A 566 29.52 -17.45 14.66
CA GLY A 566 30.92 -17.10 14.92
C GLY A 566 31.13 -15.61 15.14
N GLN A 567 30.12 -14.92 15.64
CA GLN A 567 30.18 -13.49 15.96
C GLN A 567 30.42 -13.25 17.44
N THR A 568 31.17 -12.19 17.73
CA THR A 568 31.56 -11.77 19.08
C THR A 568 30.52 -10.87 19.76
N CYS A 569 29.59 -10.29 19.00
CA CYS A 569 28.56 -9.41 19.56
C CYS A 569 27.53 -10.18 20.41
N ALA A 570 27.01 -9.52 21.46
CA ALA A 570 25.91 -10.07 22.24
C ALA A 570 24.56 -9.92 21.51
N PRO A 571 23.56 -10.78 21.79
CA PRO A 571 22.19 -10.58 21.30
C PRO A 571 21.56 -9.33 21.92
N CYS A 572 20.73 -8.61 21.15
CA CYS A 572 20.01 -7.43 21.66
C CYS A 572 19.00 -7.77 22.77
N SER A 573 18.57 -9.03 22.87
CA SER A 573 17.72 -9.57 23.94
C SER A 573 18.50 -9.99 25.20
N GLY A 574 19.83 -9.93 25.18
CA GLY A 574 20.70 -10.60 26.15
C GLY A 574 20.90 -12.09 25.83
N GLY A 575 22.02 -12.66 26.29
CA GLY A 575 22.38 -14.07 26.06
C GLY A 575 23.85 -14.26 25.65
N GLY A 576 24.20 -15.49 25.26
CA GLY A 576 25.54 -15.86 24.79
C GLY A 576 25.77 -15.55 23.31
N ALA A 577 26.98 -15.11 22.97
CA ALA A 577 27.43 -14.86 21.59
C ALA A 577 27.76 -16.17 20.85
N GLY A 578 28.03 -16.09 19.54
CA GLY A 578 28.54 -17.20 18.73
C GLY A 578 27.51 -18.03 17.94
N ALA A 579 26.22 -17.98 18.30
CA ALA A 579 25.14 -18.60 17.53
C ALA A 579 24.77 -17.77 16.28
N GLN A 580 23.93 -18.32 15.39
CA GLN A 580 23.40 -17.60 14.22
C GLN A 580 22.57 -16.39 14.63
N MET A 581 23.02 -15.19 14.27
CA MET A 581 22.31 -13.93 14.53
C MET A 581 22.27 -13.06 13.28
N TYR A 582 21.17 -12.31 13.13
CA TYR A 582 21.04 -11.26 12.15
C TYR A 582 21.82 -10.02 12.60
N ARG A 583 22.54 -9.41 11.67
CA ARG A 583 23.35 -8.20 11.84
C ARG A 583 23.02 -7.19 10.76
N LEU A 584 23.26 -5.92 11.08
CA LEU A 584 23.20 -4.79 10.18
C LEU A 584 24.54 -4.04 10.25
N GLN A 585 25.01 -3.50 9.13
CA GLN A 585 26.21 -2.67 9.08
C GLN A 585 26.07 -1.60 7.99
N ALA A 586 26.67 -0.44 8.21
CA ALA A 586 26.86 0.56 7.18
C ALA A 586 28.35 0.81 6.93
N ILE A 587 28.69 1.16 5.69
CA ILE A 587 30.03 1.54 5.22
C ILE A 587 29.90 2.67 4.19
N SER A 588 30.97 3.43 3.98
CA SER A 588 31.01 4.41 2.90
C SER A 588 31.32 3.74 1.55
N VAL A 589 30.71 4.23 0.47
CA VAL A 589 31.10 3.87 -0.91
C VAL A 589 32.31 4.66 -1.41
N SER A 590 32.76 5.66 -0.65
CA SER A 590 33.96 6.43 -0.99
C SER A 590 35.22 5.56 -0.93
N SER A 591 36.36 6.14 -1.32
CA SER A 591 37.67 5.50 -1.21
C SER A 591 38.05 5.06 0.22
N SER A 592 37.33 5.54 1.25
CA SER A 592 37.51 5.18 2.66
C SER A 592 36.21 4.63 3.25
N PRO A 593 35.99 3.29 3.22
CA PRO A 593 34.80 2.67 3.82
C PRO A 593 34.57 3.05 5.29
N ALA A 594 35.65 3.36 6.01
CA ALA A 594 35.64 3.74 7.41
C ALA A 594 34.86 5.04 7.71
N HIS A 595 34.69 5.95 6.74
CA HIS A 595 34.01 7.24 6.96
C HIS A 595 32.57 7.10 7.46
N SER A 596 31.86 6.08 6.98
CA SER A 596 30.47 5.82 7.36
C SER A 596 30.31 4.47 8.05
N LEU A 597 31.41 3.92 8.56
CA LEU A 597 31.41 2.61 9.19
C LEU A 597 30.58 2.64 10.48
N LYS A 598 29.48 1.88 10.48
CA LYS A 598 28.62 1.65 11.66
C LYS A 598 28.37 0.15 11.85
N PRO A 599 29.20 -0.56 12.63
CA PRO A 599 28.86 -1.92 13.06
C PRO A 599 27.64 -1.92 13.99
N ALA A 600 26.83 -2.97 13.93
CA ALA A 600 25.76 -3.23 14.90
C ALA A 600 26.28 -3.33 16.33
N SER A 601 25.58 -2.69 17.28
CA SER A 601 25.86 -2.82 18.72
C SER A 601 25.56 -4.22 19.28
N CYS A 602 24.63 -4.95 18.64
CA CYS A 602 24.16 -6.27 19.05
C CYS A 602 23.52 -7.02 17.86
N GLY A 603 23.25 -8.31 18.01
CA GLY A 603 22.58 -9.15 16.99
C GLY A 603 21.14 -9.54 17.33
N PHE A 604 20.36 -9.96 16.32
CA PHE A 604 18.97 -10.38 16.48
C PHE A 604 18.80 -11.88 16.20
N TYR A 605 17.92 -12.56 16.94
CA TYR A 605 17.55 -13.96 16.65
C TYR A 605 16.40 -14.08 15.64
N THR A 606 15.63 -13.01 15.49
CA THR A 606 14.56 -12.87 14.51
C THR A 606 15.06 -12.07 13.32
N MET A 607 14.46 -12.31 12.15
CA MET A 607 14.85 -11.65 10.91
C MET A 607 14.76 -10.13 11.05
N THR A 608 15.75 -9.41 10.54
CA THR A 608 15.71 -7.97 10.39
C THR A 608 16.30 -7.58 9.04
N THR A 609 15.75 -6.51 8.46
CA THR A 609 16.23 -5.89 7.23
C THR A 609 16.17 -4.37 7.38
N ILE A 610 16.61 -3.69 6.33
CA ILE A 610 16.83 -2.25 6.29
C ILE A 610 16.32 -1.68 4.98
N ALA A 611 15.98 -0.40 5.02
CA ALA A 611 15.75 0.40 3.82
C ALA A 611 16.34 1.77 4.06
N ALA A 612 17.22 2.20 3.15
CA ALA A 612 17.73 3.56 3.16
C ALA A 612 16.92 4.41 2.19
N GLY A 613 16.46 5.57 2.67
CA GLY A 613 15.97 6.60 1.77
C GLY A 613 17.13 7.18 0.98
N HIS A 614 16.84 7.70 -0.22
CA HIS A 614 17.85 8.41 -1.01
C HIS A 614 18.43 9.63 -0.25
N ASN A 615 17.58 10.28 0.55
CA ASN A 615 17.93 11.39 1.45
C ASN A 615 18.28 10.90 2.87
N CYS A 616 18.82 11.77 3.73
CA CYS A 616 19.24 11.42 5.09
C CYS A 616 18.09 11.06 6.08
N ASP A 617 16.82 11.31 5.73
CA ASP A 617 15.72 11.35 6.72
C ASP A 617 14.86 10.08 6.80
N ASN A 618 14.93 9.20 5.80
CA ASN A 618 14.06 8.01 5.68
C ASN A 618 14.88 6.71 5.74
N ASN A 619 15.81 6.63 6.67
CA ASN A 619 16.58 5.41 6.90
C ASN A 619 15.89 4.57 7.99
N LEU A 620 15.48 3.36 7.63
CA LEU A 620 14.62 2.50 8.43
C LEU A 620 15.29 1.16 8.70
N PHE A 621 15.10 0.64 9.90
CA PHE A 621 15.32 -0.77 10.20
C PHE A 621 14.00 -1.42 10.62
N PHE A 622 13.80 -2.66 10.16
CA PHE A 622 12.66 -3.49 10.49
C PHE A 622 12.90 -4.26 11.78
N ASP A 623 12.18 -3.89 12.83
CA ASP A 623 12.33 -4.44 14.18
C ASP A 623 11.30 -5.53 14.48
N THR A 624 11.78 -6.78 14.56
CA THR A 624 10.95 -7.96 14.81
C THR A 624 10.88 -8.39 16.28
N ARG A 625 11.39 -7.58 17.22
CA ARG A 625 11.40 -7.95 18.65
C ARG A 625 10.01 -8.06 19.27
N THR A 626 9.04 -7.28 18.79
CA THR A 626 7.68 -7.24 19.36
C THR A 626 6.69 -6.95 18.25
N GLU A 627 5.58 -7.69 18.22
CA GLU A 627 4.46 -7.42 17.32
C GLU A 627 3.55 -6.30 17.86
N PRO A 628 3.03 -5.40 17.01
CA PRO A 628 3.32 -5.29 15.58
C PRO A 628 4.75 -4.77 15.32
N TYR A 629 5.34 -5.19 14.21
CA TYR A 629 6.77 -5.03 13.95
C TYR A 629 7.13 -3.61 13.49
N ALA A 630 7.98 -2.93 14.26
CA ALA A 630 8.21 -1.50 14.10
C ALA A 630 9.20 -1.17 12.98
N LEU A 631 8.96 -0.07 12.25
CA LEU A 631 9.92 0.56 11.36
C LEU A 631 10.59 1.72 12.08
N ARG A 632 11.84 1.53 12.50
CA ARG A 632 12.55 2.48 13.37
C ARG A 632 13.65 3.20 12.60
N ASN A 633 13.86 4.47 12.95
CA ASN A 633 14.89 5.29 12.32
C ASN A 633 16.30 4.78 12.65
N ILE A 634 17.19 4.83 11.66
CA ILE A 634 18.64 4.67 11.82
C ILE A 634 19.36 5.91 11.30
N ALA A 635 20.47 6.28 11.92
CA ALA A 635 21.31 7.37 11.44
C ALA A 635 22.39 6.81 10.51
N LEU A 636 22.62 7.47 9.37
CA LEU A 636 23.71 7.18 8.41
C LEU A 636 24.61 8.42 8.27
N GLY A 637 25.75 8.29 7.58
CA GLY A 637 26.70 9.39 7.35
C GLY A 637 28.00 9.19 8.11
N ASP A 638 28.08 9.65 9.36
CA ASP A 638 29.33 9.59 10.14
C ASP A 638 29.61 8.19 10.72
N ALA A 639 30.88 7.83 10.86
CA ALA A 639 31.30 6.63 11.56
C ALA A 639 30.75 6.58 12.99
N GLY A 640 30.43 5.39 13.50
CA GLY A 640 29.88 5.23 14.83
C GLY A 640 29.42 3.81 15.09
N VAL A 641 28.42 3.63 15.95
CA VAL A 641 27.81 2.33 16.21
C VAL A 641 26.33 2.40 15.85
N PHE A 642 25.81 1.36 15.21
CA PHE A 642 24.37 1.23 15.02
C PHE A 642 23.69 0.95 16.36
N GLN A 643 22.89 1.89 16.80
CA GLN A 643 22.03 1.77 17.98
C GLN A 643 20.64 1.33 17.53
N PHE A 644 20.03 0.42 18.28
CA PHE A 644 18.69 -0.11 17.98
C PHE A 644 17.67 0.40 19.01
N PRO A 645 17.10 1.61 18.80
CA PRO A 645 16.17 2.20 19.75
C PRO A 645 14.91 1.35 19.92
N THR A 646 14.19 1.57 21.02
CA THR A 646 12.90 0.93 21.34
C THR A 646 11.92 1.97 21.84
N GLY A 647 10.62 1.71 21.71
CA GLY A 647 9.55 2.55 22.26
C GLY A 647 9.09 3.69 21.35
N THR A 648 9.87 4.03 20.30
CA THR A 648 9.44 4.95 19.25
C THR A 648 9.74 4.42 17.85
N CYS A 649 8.84 4.65 16.90
CA CYS A 649 8.99 4.26 15.50
C CYS A 649 8.30 5.25 14.55
N ARG A 650 8.51 5.08 13.25
CA ARG A 650 7.89 5.92 12.20
C ARG A 650 6.57 5.33 11.70
N GLY A 651 6.39 4.03 11.87
CA GLY A 651 5.25 3.21 11.46
C GLY A 651 5.51 1.75 11.85
N TYR A 652 4.60 0.84 11.51
CA TYR A 652 4.78 -0.59 11.73
C TYR A 652 4.27 -1.44 10.56
N LEU A 653 4.68 -2.71 10.52
CA LEU A 653 4.17 -3.75 9.63
C LEU A 653 3.51 -4.87 10.44
N THR A 654 2.61 -5.62 9.83
CA THR A 654 1.98 -6.81 10.44
C THR A 654 2.46 -8.11 9.78
N LEU A 655 3.39 -8.03 8.82
CA LEU A 655 4.03 -9.17 8.18
C LEU A 655 5.05 -9.83 9.12
N SER A 656 4.85 -11.13 9.40
CA SER A 656 5.81 -11.95 10.16
C SER A 656 7.07 -12.31 9.38
N THR A 657 7.01 -12.21 8.05
CA THR A 657 8.14 -12.41 7.14
C THR A 657 8.16 -11.29 6.12
N VAL A 658 9.31 -10.63 6.00
CA VAL A 658 9.57 -9.58 5.00
C VAL A 658 10.75 -10.07 4.16
N ASP A 659 10.56 -10.15 2.84
CA ASP A 659 11.58 -10.57 1.88
C ASP A 659 12.38 -9.38 1.35
N ASP A 660 11.74 -8.21 1.31
CA ASP A 660 12.36 -6.94 0.93
C ASP A 660 11.58 -5.73 1.46
N LEU A 661 12.28 -4.60 1.64
CA LEU A 661 11.75 -3.36 2.20
C LEU A 661 12.36 -2.16 1.45
N THR A 662 11.53 -1.20 1.05
CA THR A 662 11.96 0.05 0.44
C THR A 662 11.40 1.27 1.17
N ALA A 663 12.17 2.36 1.16
CA ALA A 663 11.77 3.66 1.67
C ALA A 663 11.45 4.58 0.49
N HIS A 664 10.25 5.15 0.52
CA HIS A 664 9.73 5.98 -0.55
C HIS A 664 10.01 7.48 -0.30
N PRO A 665 10.40 8.28 -1.32
CA PRO A 665 10.71 9.71 -1.14
C PRO A 665 9.54 10.53 -0.59
N ALA A 666 8.29 10.16 -0.88
CA ALA A 666 7.09 10.81 -0.35
C ALA A 666 6.75 10.48 1.13
N GLY A 667 7.68 9.87 1.87
CA GLY A 667 7.46 9.54 3.29
C GLY A 667 6.61 8.29 3.51
N PHE A 668 6.72 7.31 2.61
CA PHE A 668 6.12 5.98 2.77
C PHE A 668 7.23 4.93 2.92
N ALA A 669 6.87 3.76 3.43
CA ALA A 669 7.68 2.57 3.29
C ALA A 669 6.82 1.43 2.74
N ALA A 670 7.44 0.54 1.97
CA ALA A 670 6.76 -0.59 1.35
C ALA A 670 7.56 -1.86 1.54
N ALA A 671 6.89 -2.95 1.92
CA ALA A 671 7.51 -4.24 2.22
C ALA A 671 6.75 -5.37 1.52
N VAL A 672 7.48 -6.34 0.99
CA VAL A 672 6.88 -7.53 0.37
C VAL A 672 7.15 -8.78 1.18
N SER A 673 6.25 -9.75 1.06
CA SER A 673 6.35 -11.06 1.67
C SER A 673 6.00 -12.15 0.66
N THR A 674 6.99 -12.97 0.32
CA THR A 674 6.83 -14.14 -0.55
C THR A 674 5.81 -15.09 0.05
N ALA A 675 5.93 -15.36 1.35
CA ALA A 675 5.08 -16.30 2.08
C ALA A 675 3.62 -15.85 2.16
N ALA A 676 3.38 -14.55 2.35
CA ALA A 676 2.03 -14.00 2.37
C ALA A 676 1.48 -13.65 0.97
N SER A 677 2.33 -13.65 -0.08
CA SER A 677 2.02 -13.10 -1.40
C SER A 677 1.40 -11.71 -1.31
N MET A 678 2.05 -10.83 -0.54
CA MET A 678 1.48 -9.55 -0.13
C MET A 678 2.53 -8.43 -0.15
N LEU A 679 2.06 -7.23 -0.46
CA LEU A 679 2.74 -5.95 -0.31
C LEU A 679 2.06 -5.19 0.84
N GLN A 680 2.82 -4.70 1.81
CA GLN A 680 2.35 -3.76 2.81
C GLN A 680 2.97 -2.40 2.58
N ILE A 681 2.15 -1.36 2.60
CA ILE A 681 2.59 0.02 2.46
C ILE A 681 2.13 0.79 3.69
N VAL A 682 3.04 1.60 4.24
CA VAL A 682 2.79 2.41 5.44
C VAL A 682 3.20 3.85 5.17
N GLN A 683 2.29 4.77 5.44
CA GLN A 683 2.62 6.20 5.51
C GLN A 683 3.40 6.44 6.81
N LEU A 684 4.63 6.91 6.69
CA LEU A 684 5.48 7.17 7.84
C LEU A 684 5.05 8.48 8.49
N SER A 685 5.01 8.49 9.82
CA SER A 685 4.98 9.75 10.58
C SER A 685 6.20 10.62 10.21
N ALA A 686 6.08 11.94 10.26
CA ALA A 686 7.21 12.82 9.91
C ALA A 686 8.38 12.73 10.90
N GLN A 687 8.08 12.39 12.16
CA GLN A 687 9.03 12.22 13.26
C GLN A 687 8.71 10.93 14.01
N PRO A 688 9.69 10.27 14.66
CA PRO A 688 9.42 9.10 15.50
C PRO A 688 8.35 9.41 16.56
N VAL A 689 7.31 8.59 16.61
CA VAL A 689 6.24 8.65 17.61
C VAL A 689 6.31 7.42 18.52
N ALA A 690 5.59 7.43 19.64
CA ALA A 690 5.47 6.24 20.49
C ALA A 690 4.93 5.04 19.70
N ASP A 691 5.42 3.83 19.98
CA ASP A 691 5.02 2.61 19.25
C ASP A 691 3.48 2.43 19.18
N SER A 692 2.77 2.78 20.26
CA SER A 692 1.29 2.71 20.34
C SER A 692 0.55 3.78 19.53
N ALA A 693 1.23 4.81 19.06
CA ALA A 693 0.69 5.92 18.27
C ALA A 693 1.17 5.86 16.81
N ALA A 694 1.98 4.85 16.46
CA ALA A 694 2.56 4.73 15.14
C ALA A 694 1.50 4.35 14.10
N PRO A 695 1.59 4.90 12.87
CA PRO A 695 0.70 4.54 11.79
C PRO A 695 0.92 3.07 11.37
N GLY A 696 -0.17 2.37 11.12
CA GLY A 696 -0.18 1.00 10.60
C GLY A 696 -0.17 0.93 9.07
N PRO A 697 0.08 -0.25 8.50
CA PRO A 697 0.09 -0.43 7.06
C PRO A 697 -1.33 -0.68 6.54
N TYR A 698 -1.50 -0.60 5.24
CA TYR A 698 -2.56 -1.31 4.52
C TYR A 698 -1.94 -2.37 3.60
N SER A 699 -2.75 -3.35 3.22
CA SER A 699 -2.29 -4.56 2.54
C SER A 699 -2.79 -4.61 1.10
N VAL A 700 -1.89 -4.91 0.17
CA VAL A 700 -2.14 -5.05 -1.26
C VAL A 700 -1.71 -6.44 -1.70
N GLY A 701 -2.45 -7.07 -2.61
CA GLY A 701 -2.07 -8.37 -3.14
C GLY A 701 -2.96 -9.52 -2.68
N GLY A 702 -2.31 -10.62 -2.33
CA GLY A 702 -2.89 -11.95 -2.23
C GLY A 702 -2.64 -12.77 -3.49
N VAL A 703 -2.71 -14.09 -3.35
CA VAL A 703 -2.32 -15.04 -4.40
C VAL A 703 -3.20 -14.86 -5.64
N GLY A 704 -2.58 -14.59 -6.79
CA GLY A 704 -3.28 -14.56 -8.07
C GLY A 704 -2.45 -13.98 -9.21
N THR A 705 -3.03 -14.01 -10.42
CA THR A 705 -2.34 -13.58 -11.65
C THR A 705 -2.86 -12.26 -12.23
N ARG A 706 -4.00 -11.73 -11.78
CA ARG A 706 -4.50 -10.42 -12.26
C ARG A 706 -3.67 -9.26 -11.71
N PRO A 707 -3.71 -8.06 -12.33
CA PRO A 707 -3.23 -6.84 -11.69
C PRO A 707 -3.94 -6.58 -10.36
N GLY A 708 -3.21 -6.15 -9.35
CA GLY A 708 -3.65 -5.99 -7.97
C GLY A 708 -3.39 -7.21 -7.09
N LEU A 709 -3.30 -8.41 -7.68
CA LEU A 709 -2.88 -9.65 -7.02
C LEU A 709 -1.41 -9.95 -7.34
N MET A 710 -0.79 -10.79 -6.53
CA MET A 710 0.61 -11.15 -6.73
C MET A 710 0.91 -12.60 -6.36
N GLN A 711 1.99 -13.14 -6.91
CA GLN A 711 2.45 -14.49 -6.57
C GLN A 711 3.95 -14.50 -6.34
N GLN A 712 4.35 -14.86 -5.12
CA GLN A 712 5.75 -14.86 -4.66
C GLN A 712 6.45 -13.52 -4.96
N PRO A 713 5.99 -12.39 -4.38
CA PRO A 713 6.70 -11.12 -4.46
C PRO A 713 7.99 -11.21 -3.64
N VAL A 714 9.14 -11.01 -4.28
CA VAL A 714 10.47 -11.22 -3.68
C VAL A 714 11.27 -9.92 -3.48
N ALA A 715 10.92 -8.86 -4.20
CA ALA A 715 11.57 -7.55 -4.08
C ALA A 715 10.61 -6.39 -4.37
N VAL A 716 10.91 -5.22 -3.81
CA VAL A 716 10.17 -3.97 -4.03
C VAL A 716 11.11 -2.77 -4.07
N ALA A 717 10.95 -1.90 -5.06
CA ALA A 717 11.75 -0.68 -5.20
C ALA A 717 10.87 0.53 -5.53
N ALA A 718 11.26 1.71 -5.05
CA ALA A 718 10.62 2.97 -5.42
C ALA A 718 11.31 3.54 -6.67
N ALA A 719 10.55 3.75 -7.74
CA ALA A 719 11.01 4.43 -8.94
C ALA A 719 11.14 5.95 -8.69
N PRO A 720 11.95 6.67 -9.50
CA PRO A 720 12.16 8.12 -9.32
C PRO A 720 10.88 8.97 -9.39
N ASP A 721 9.85 8.52 -10.09
CA ASP A 721 8.56 9.22 -10.21
C ASP A 721 7.58 8.92 -9.06
N GLY A 722 8.00 8.11 -8.07
CA GLY A 722 7.21 7.71 -6.93
C GLY A 722 6.35 6.45 -7.14
N THR A 723 6.53 5.74 -8.25
CA THR A 723 5.88 4.44 -8.47
C THR A 723 6.60 3.35 -7.67
N LEU A 724 5.86 2.50 -6.96
CA LEU A 724 6.39 1.28 -6.34
C LEU A 724 6.39 0.14 -7.38
N ILE A 725 7.54 -0.49 -7.59
CA ILE A 725 7.70 -1.64 -8.49
C ILE A 725 7.95 -2.89 -7.66
N VAL A 726 7.10 -3.91 -7.84
CA VAL A 726 7.21 -5.21 -7.18
C VAL A 726 7.69 -6.26 -8.18
N LEU A 727 8.74 -7.01 -7.81
CA LEU A 727 9.22 -8.18 -8.54
C LEU A 727 8.53 -9.44 -8.04
N GLU A 728 7.78 -10.09 -8.92
CA GLU A 728 7.06 -11.33 -8.64
C GLU A 728 7.77 -12.52 -9.26
N ALA A 729 8.36 -13.38 -8.42
CA ALA A 729 9.06 -14.57 -8.87
C ALA A 729 8.09 -15.63 -9.43
N GLY A 730 6.89 -15.75 -8.86
CA GLY A 730 5.90 -16.76 -9.24
C GLY A 730 5.21 -16.42 -10.56
N ASN A 731 4.68 -15.19 -10.65
CA ASN A 731 4.09 -14.67 -11.89
C ASN A 731 5.14 -14.26 -12.93
N LYS A 732 6.43 -14.21 -12.55
CA LYS A 732 7.58 -13.88 -13.41
C LYS A 732 7.39 -12.55 -14.13
N ARG A 733 7.04 -11.52 -13.36
CA ARG A 733 6.72 -10.18 -13.85
C ARG A 733 7.18 -9.11 -12.88
N LEU A 734 7.26 -7.88 -13.37
CA LEU A 734 7.20 -6.69 -12.53
C LEU A 734 5.77 -6.16 -12.53
N GLN A 735 5.35 -5.58 -11.42
CA GLN A 735 4.06 -4.91 -11.29
C GLN A 735 4.22 -3.55 -10.61
N ALA A 736 3.55 -2.55 -11.17
CA ALA A 736 3.63 -1.17 -10.71
C ALA A 736 2.40 -0.78 -9.86
N PHE A 737 2.67 -0.11 -8.75
CA PHE A 737 1.69 0.39 -7.80
C PHE A 737 1.98 1.83 -7.41
N ASP A 738 0.93 2.60 -7.12
CA ASP A 738 1.11 3.86 -6.40
C ASP A 738 1.29 3.62 -4.88
N VAL A 739 1.57 4.71 -4.14
CA VAL A 739 1.73 4.67 -2.67
C VAL A 739 0.41 4.51 -1.91
N PHE A 740 -0.69 4.20 -2.60
CA PHE A 740 -1.98 3.77 -2.04
C PHE A 740 -2.35 2.34 -2.44
N GLY A 741 -1.44 1.64 -3.15
CA GLY A 741 -1.61 0.25 -3.53
C GLY A 741 -2.45 0.03 -4.79
N ASN A 742 -2.79 1.07 -5.53
CA ASN A 742 -3.52 0.94 -6.78
C ASN A 742 -2.57 0.51 -7.90
N SER A 743 -3.00 -0.43 -8.75
CA SER A 743 -2.23 -0.80 -9.93
C SER A 743 -2.11 0.39 -10.89
N GLN A 744 -0.89 0.71 -11.29
CA GLN A 744 -0.59 1.89 -12.09
C GLN A 744 -0.07 1.49 -13.47
N ASN A 745 -0.66 2.04 -14.54
CA ASN A 745 -0.14 1.86 -15.89
C ASN A 745 1.21 2.56 -16.04
N TYR A 746 2.29 1.77 -16.01
CA TYR A 746 3.67 2.27 -15.97
C TYR A 746 4.50 1.75 -17.16
N PHE A 747 4.39 0.46 -17.47
CA PHE A 747 5.12 -0.22 -18.54
C PHE A 747 4.39 -0.08 -19.88
N ALA A 748 4.63 1.02 -20.61
CA ALA A 748 4.00 1.27 -21.90
C ALA A 748 2.45 1.09 -21.88
N MET A 749 1.80 1.77 -20.92
CA MET A 749 0.35 1.69 -20.62
C MET A 749 -0.13 0.39 -19.95
N SER A 750 0.76 -0.49 -19.50
CA SER A 750 0.44 -1.68 -18.71
C SER A 750 0.88 -1.52 -17.25
N PRO A 751 0.13 -2.04 -16.27
CA PRO A 751 0.60 -2.09 -14.89
C PRO A 751 1.57 -3.25 -14.62
N VAL A 752 1.75 -4.13 -15.61
CA VAL A 752 2.60 -5.31 -15.51
C VAL A 752 3.60 -5.39 -16.66
N LEU A 753 4.82 -5.78 -16.36
CA LEU A 753 5.86 -6.14 -17.32
C LEU A 753 6.15 -7.63 -17.18
N GLN A 754 5.83 -8.41 -18.21
CA GLN A 754 6.24 -9.81 -18.24
C GLN A 754 7.75 -9.90 -18.43
N LEU A 755 8.42 -10.56 -17.49
CA LEU A 755 9.86 -10.76 -17.57
C LEU A 755 10.18 -11.94 -18.49
N ARG A 756 11.43 -12.02 -18.92
CA ARG A 756 11.87 -13.06 -19.84
C ARG A 756 11.68 -14.45 -19.23
N GLN A 757 11.03 -15.34 -19.98
CA GLN A 757 10.63 -16.65 -19.49
C GLN A 757 11.70 -17.70 -19.78
N THR A 758 12.75 -17.76 -18.96
CA THR A 758 13.76 -18.83 -19.03
C THR A 758 13.32 -20.01 -18.15
N SER A 759 13.48 -21.24 -18.64
CA SER A 759 13.11 -22.44 -17.87
C SER A 759 13.94 -22.54 -16.58
N GLY A 760 13.27 -22.74 -15.44
CA GLY A 760 13.93 -22.86 -14.14
C GLY A 760 14.56 -21.57 -13.60
N ILE A 761 14.15 -20.40 -14.10
CA ILE A 761 14.59 -19.12 -13.55
C ILE A 761 13.94 -18.85 -12.19
N SER A 762 14.74 -18.38 -11.23
CA SER A 762 14.31 -17.84 -9.95
C SER A 762 14.76 -16.39 -9.87
N TYR A 763 13.80 -15.49 -9.69
CA TYR A 763 14.05 -14.06 -9.47
C TYR A 763 14.36 -13.82 -7.98
N ILE A 764 15.32 -12.94 -7.70
CA ILE A 764 15.89 -12.78 -6.36
C ILE A 764 15.67 -11.37 -5.84
N ASP A 765 16.03 -10.36 -6.63
CA ASP A 765 16.09 -8.97 -6.19
C ASP A 765 15.91 -7.98 -7.33
N LEU A 766 15.53 -6.74 -6.99
CA LEU A 766 15.33 -5.63 -7.91
C LEU A 766 15.89 -4.35 -7.29
N ASP A 767 16.54 -3.51 -8.11
CA ASP A 767 16.73 -2.10 -7.78
C ASP A 767 16.56 -1.20 -9.01
N ILE A 768 16.39 0.11 -8.82
CA ILE A 768 16.04 1.07 -9.87
C ILE A 768 16.99 2.27 -9.85
N ASP A 769 17.51 2.65 -11.02
CA ASP A 769 18.36 3.84 -11.14
C ASP A 769 17.57 5.16 -11.32
N VAL A 770 18.29 6.27 -11.34
CA VAL A 770 17.75 7.64 -11.47
C VAL A 770 16.98 7.92 -12.77
N ASP A 771 17.11 7.06 -13.78
CA ASP A 771 16.35 7.14 -15.03
C ASP A 771 15.17 6.16 -15.09
N GLY A 772 14.94 5.42 -14.00
CA GLY A 772 13.88 4.42 -13.90
C GLY A 772 14.25 3.10 -14.56
N ASN A 773 15.53 2.85 -14.90
CA ASN A 773 15.93 1.54 -15.39
C ASN A 773 15.94 0.54 -14.24
N MET A 774 15.39 -0.64 -14.50
CA MET A 774 15.14 -1.68 -13.51
C MET A 774 16.17 -2.80 -13.65
N TYR A 775 16.88 -3.08 -12.58
CA TYR A 775 17.94 -4.07 -12.48
C TYR A 775 17.37 -5.32 -11.83
N VAL A 776 17.12 -6.36 -12.61
CA VAL A 776 16.49 -7.60 -12.14
C VAL A 776 17.55 -8.68 -11.97
N LEU A 777 17.77 -9.10 -10.74
CA LEU A 777 18.68 -10.18 -10.40
C LEU A 777 17.95 -11.53 -10.38
N SER A 778 18.55 -12.53 -11.00
CA SER A 778 18.00 -13.89 -11.08
C SER A 778 19.10 -14.96 -11.15
N TYR A 779 18.72 -16.22 -10.92
CA TYR A 779 19.52 -17.37 -11.34
C TYR A 779 18.67 -18.44 -12.02
N SER A 780 19.31 -19.30 -12.80
CA SER A 780 18.69 -20.50 -13.38
C SER A 780 19.03 -21.77 -12.60
N GLY A 781 18.14 -22.76 -12.64
CA GLY A 781 18.33 -24.04 -11.96
C GLY A 781 18.34 -23.87 -10.44
N GLY A 782 19.40 -24.34 -9.78
CA GLY A 782 19.56 -24.23 -8.33
C GLY A 782 20.42 -23.05 -7.85
N GLY A 783 20.98 -22.25 -8.77
CA GLY A 783 21.90 -21.17 -8.41
C GLY A 783 23.22 -21.65 -7.80
N ASN A 784 23.66 -22.88 -8.09
CA ASN A 784 24.84 -23.52 -7.50
C ASN A 784 26.16 -23.17 -8.22
N GLN A 785 26.09 -22.43 -9.34
CA GLN A 785 27.25 -22.02 -10.13
C GLN A 785 27.13 -20.54 -10.48
N ALA A 786 28.23 -19.80 -10.41
CA ALA A 786 28.22 -18.36 -10.69
C ALA A 786 27.65 -18.02 -12.09
N SER A 787 27.95 -18.84 -13.10
CA SER A 787 27.42 -18.68 -14.46
C SER A 787 25.91 -18.87 -14.60
N GLN A 788 25.22 -19.35 -13.55
CA GLN A 788 23.75 -19.46 -13.55
C GLN A 788 23.07 -18.15 -13.19
N TYR A 789 23.80 -17.19 -12.61
CA TYR A 789 23.27 -15.91 -12.17
C TYR A 789 23.28 -14.91 -13.31
N LEU A 790 22.30 -14.04 -13.27
CA LEU A 790 22.04 -13.11 -14.34
C LEU A 790 21.43 -11.82 -13.79
N LEU A 791 21.95 -10.70 -14.28
CA LEU A 791 21.38 -9.38 -14.14
C LEU A 791 20.79 -8.94 -15.49
N ASP A 792 19.46 -8.83 -15.56
CA ASP A 792 18.75 -8.22 -16.68
C ASP A 792 18.41 -6.77 -16.35
N VAL A 793 18.73 -5.82 -17.24
CA VAL A 793 18.41 -4.40 -17.07
C VAL A 793 17.32 -4.00 -18.05
N TYR A 794 16.19 -3.50 -17.55
CA TYR A 794 15.04 -3.06 -18.34
C TYR A 794 14.90 -1.53 -18.28
N SER A 795 14.43 -0.89 -19.35
CA SER A 795 14.01 0.52 -19.29
C SER A 795 12.73 0.67 -18.48
N TRP A 796 12.41 1.89 -18.05
CA TRP A 796 11.15 2.18 -17.34
C TRP A 796 9.89 1.76 -18.12
N GLN A 797 9.96 1.74 -19.46
CA GLN A 797 8.87 1.26 -20.34
C GLN A 797 8.82 -0.28 -20.47
N GLY A 798 9.86 -0.98 -20.01
CA GLY A 798 9.96 -2.44 -20.01
C GLY A 798 10.77 -3.06 -21.16
N ALA A 799 11.53 -2.26 -21.91
CA ALA A 799 12.43 -2.81 -22.93
C ALA A 799 13.70 -3.38 -22.28
N LEU A 800 14.10 -4.61 -22.61
CA LEU A 800 15.37 -5.19 -22.14
C LEU A 800 16.55 -4.44 -22.78
N LEU A 801 17.37 -3.80 -21.96
CA LEU A 801 18.54 -3.01 -22.37
C LEU A 801 19.83 -3.84 -22.39
N SER A 802 20.05 -4.69 -21.37
CA SER A 802 21.23 -5.55 -21.29
C SER A 802 21.04 -6.76 -20.39
N SER A 803 21.91 -7.75 -20.55
CA SER A 803 21.97 -8.95 -19.74
C SER A 803 23.42 -9.23 -19.36
N THR A 804 23.71 -9.46 -18.08
CA THR A 804 25.05 -9.77 -17.57
C THR A 804 25.03 -11.09 -16.81
N GLU A 805 25.80 -12.08 -17.26
CA GLU A 805 25.98 -13.36 -16.57
C GLU A 805 27.03 -13.24 -15.46
N GLY A 806 26.93 -14.08 -14.43
CA GLY A 806 27.96 -14.17 -13.39
C GLY A 806 27.81 -13.18 -12.24
N VAL A 807 26.67 -12.50 -12.12
CA VAL A 807 26.38 -11.60 -10.99
C VAL A 807 25.81 -12.42 -9.82
N ASN A 808 26.64 -13.28 -9.21
CA ASN A 808 26.24 -14.19 -8.13
C ASN A 808 26.04 -13.47 -6.79
N ALA A 809 24.88 -12.83 -6.64
CA ALA A 809 24.50 -12.08 -5.45
C ALA A 809 23.16 -12.54 -4.86
N ALA A 810 22.89 -12.14 -3.62
CA ALA A 810 21.58 -12.29 -3.02
C ALA A 810 20.78 -10.99 -3.04
N LYS A 811 21.45 -9.84 -2.94
CA LYS A 811 20.84 -8.51 -2.94
C LYS A 811 21.68 -7.51 -3.71
N ILE A 812 21.04 -6.52 -4.31
CA ILE A 812 21.68 -5.47 -5.12
C ILE A 812 21.21 -4.08 -4.72
N ALA A 813 22.10 -3.10 -4.91
CA ALA A 813 21.76 -1.68 -4.88
C ALA A 813 22.47 -0.97 -6.04
N VAL A 814 21.87 0.09 -6.58
CA VAL A 814 22.38 0.87 -7.71
C VAL A 814 22.46 2.33 -7.30
N ASP A 815 23.60 2.97 -7.59
CA ASP A 815 23.75 4.41 -7.36
C ASP A 815 23.41 5.26 -8.60
N GLU A 816 23.50 6.57 -8.45
CA GLU A 816 23.20 7.56 -9.49
C GLU A 816 24.15 7.48 -10.69
N TRP A 817 25.34 6.88 -10.50
CA TRP A 817 26.31 6.62 -11.56
C TRP A 817 26.13 5.26 -12.21
N ARG A 818 25.06 4.53 -11.83
CA ARG A 818 24.76 3.18 -12.26
C ARG A 818 25.85 2.18 -11.88
N ASN A 819 26.59 2.44 -10.79
CA ASN A 819 27.38 1.38 -10.18
C ASN A 819 26.42 0.45 -9.45
N LEU A 820 26.60 -0.85 -9.66
CA LEU A 820 25.84 -1.90 -9.00
C LEU A 820 26.66 -2.47 -7.85
N TYR A 821 26.13 -2.38 -6.65
CA TYR A 821 26.66 -2.98 -5.43
C TYR A 821 25.95 -4.31 -5.19
N ALA A 822 26.69 -5.40 -5.32
CA ALA A 822 26.20 -6.76 -5.17
C ALA A 822 26.63 -7.32 -3.80
N LEU A 823 25.65 -7.64 -2.95
CA LEU A 823 25.86 -8.36 -1.70
C LEU A 823 25.94 -9.86 -2.01
N ASP A 824 27.16 -10.39 -2.07
CA ASP A 824 27.44 -11.73 -2.57
C ASP A 824 27.47 -12.79 -1.46
N TYR A 825 27.65 -14.05 -1.88
CA TYR A 825 27.67 -15.22 -0.99
C TYR A 825 29.04 -15.50 -0.36
N SER A 826 30.03 -14.62 -0.57
CA SER A 826 31.37 -14.82 -0.03
C SER A 826 31.45 -14.46 1.45
N LEU A 827 32.11 -15.35 2.19
CA LEU A 827 32.41 -15.12 3.59
C LEU A 827 33.69 -14.30 3.74
N MET A 828 33.59 -13.22 4.50
CA MET A 828 34.71 -12.40 4.97
C MET A 828 34.75 -12.41 6.51
N GLN A 829 35.95 -12.37 7.08
CA GLN A 829 36.13 -12.11 8.50
C GLN A 829 36.44 -10.62 8.71
N GLY A 830 35.55 -9.91 9.40
CA GLY A 830 35.69 -8.51 9.76
C GLY A 830 36.47 -8.30 11.06
N PRO A 831 36.30 -7.13 11.71
CA PRO A 831 36.93 -6.83 13.00
C PRO A 831 36.66 -7.93 14.03
N GLN A 832 37.69 -8.30 14.80
CA GLN A 832 37.62 -9.34 15.85
C GLN A 832 37.25 -10.75 15.34
N GLY A 833 37.35 -10.99 14.02
CA GLY A 833 36.99 -12.28 13.40
C GLY A 833 35.49 -12.45 13.17
N ASP A 834 34.68 -11.38 13.30
CA ASP A 834 33.25 -11.43 13.06
C ASP A 834 32.94 -11.85 11.61
N THR A 835 32.03 -12.78 11.44
CA THR A 835 31.60 -13.23 10.10
C THR A 835 30.73 -12.17 9.42
N SER A 836 31.15 -11.71 8.25
CA SER A 836 30.49 -10.71 7.39
C SER A 836 30.43 -11.21 5.94
N PRO A 837 29.42 -10.81 5.15
CA PRO A 837 29.45 -11.00 3.71
C PRO A 837 30.44 -10.04 3.03
N ALA A 838 30.81 -10.35 1.79
CA ALA A 838 31.50 -9.42 0.90
C ALA A 838 30.51 -8.62 0.04
N ILE A 839 30.98 -7.46 -0.45
CA ILE A 839 30.25 -6.60 -1.38
C ILE A 839 31.13 -6.43 -2.61
N ARG A 840 30.58 -6.68 -3.80
CA ARG A 840 31.26 -6.45 -5.08
C ARG A 840 30.65 -5.28 -5.81
N VAL A 841 31.49 -4.49 -6.45
CA VAL A 841 31.06 -3.35 -7.27
C VAL A 841 31.20 -3.72 -8.74
N TRP A 842 30.12 -3.51 -9.48
CA TRP A 842 30.04 -3.72 -10.91
C TRP A 842 29.77 -2.39 -11.60
N THR A 843 30.49 -2.13 -12.69
CA THR A 843 30.34 -0.89 -13.46
C THR A 843 29.84 -1.17 -14.88
N PRO A 844 29.10 -0.25 -15.50
CA PRO A 844 28.69 -0.34 -16.89
C PRO A 844 29.86 -0.59 -17.86
N ILE A 845 29.64 -1.44 -18.87
CA ILE A 845 30.56 -1.62 -20.01
C ILE A 845 30.14 -0.64 -21.11
N THR A 846 30.99 0.36 -21.40
CA THR A 846 30.72 1.46 -22.32
C THR A 846 31.16 1.23 -23.77
N THR A 847 31.55 0.00 -24.16
CA THR A 847 32.07 -0.31 -25.51
C THR A 847 31.61 -1.66 -26.04
#